data_AF-A0A5E4MW83-F1
#
_entry.id   AF-A0A5E4MW83-F1
#
_cell.length_a   1.000
_cell.length_b   1.000
_cell.length_c   1.000
_cell.angle_alpha   90.00
_cell.angle_beta   90.00
_cell.angle_gamma   90.00
#
_symmetry.space_group_name_H-M   'P 1'
#
loop_
_entity.id
_entity.type
_entity.pdbx_description
1 polymer ?
#
loop_
_entity_poly.entity_id
_entity_poly.type
_entity_poly.pdbx_seq_one_letter_code
_entity_poly.pdbx_strand_id
1 'polypeptide(L)'
;MRLSSRRSIIAANMHMVINNEFVSDQFKLQSFREARDNLGRLLVNIIYGVCYDLLSDYDHRMKPVDLKTVKYNNSCEAFAVGLHVVCHRPRLKTDNTPPPICDFPECLVVVEVPPQLSQNYIAIMALWLRWDPFTDRMIEFDVSKLPVLDTRDLWKYWEDVWEERNKILMELNKEKERAEKEQWFAEMENKLKIFAAVDRNNYPEDLKAYIEEIEANKAGDIIDTSDITLSDYSDETEEEESSSQTLEKKQLEQTDIFSNERQNPEKPNELNPRRYWIIGGAFNVEMWKLPTQPVEHRNGAWSVVITGSTTVQPIDYHEKYEPSQLSLGFSSSSLEDEETYIVPEALKRLALINIKLPENLLWFENPKPVIWNENRKIWTTDYIHDIRFNEKKQMVSFRTGRMGSFGLAVNRYSNFPFQSWEVRPETGSNEGGVVLSITTAKILVKFMVRDEHLAMVQLQNATTVALQEMIGVYHRPDRLIRLLRNGGINLFPAPDAYHYVNGHRPPKQAVTERHTYRCMAALSGTHQFTSSRWNVNVAADQIVFQMKEIPVDELSNKNDNNAGANVGTPYKTVMVTPERAVLLKCNEDSKAFSEEYQSTSFTPDLFTLAKDVTSTNQMQMSKIDISKTMETLFYLMDKIKLFSYS
;
A
#
# COMPACT_ATOMS: atom_id res chain seq x y z
N MET A 1 3.11 32.64 28.54
CA MET A 1 1.76 32.91 27.99
C MET A 1 1.68 33.01 26.46
N ARG A 2 2.59 33.70 25.75
CA ARG A 2 2.53 33.80 24.27
C ARG A 2 2.74 32.48 23.49
N LEU A 3 3.31 31.46 24.13
CA LEU A 3 3.48 30.12 23.55
C LEU A 3 2.22 29.24 23.63
N SER A 4 1.32 29.43 24.60
CA SER A 4 0.14 28.55 24.74
C SER A 4 -0.96 28.84 23.71
N SER A 5 -1.15 30.11 23.36
CA SER A 5 -2.13 30.53 22.34
C SER A 5 -1.66 30.22 20.91
N ARG A 6 -0.35 30.20 20.64
CA ARG A 6 0.20 29.72 19.36
C ARG A 6 0.21 28.19 19.23
N ARG A 7 0.25 27.44 20.34
CA ARG A 7 0.20 25.96 20.34
C ARG A 7 -1.11 25.42 19.77
N SER A 8 -2.25 25.99 20.14
CA SER A 8 -3.57 25.54 19.67
C SER A 8 -3.79 25.83 18.18
N ILE A 9 -3.34 27.00 17.70
CA ILE A 9 -3.50 27.40 16.29
C ILE A 9 -2.60 26.56 15.38
N ILE A 10 -1.35 26.29 15.78
CA ILE A 10 -0.43 25.44 15.01
C ILE A 10 -0.92 24.00 14.99
N ALA A 11 -1.39 23.45 16.12
CA ALA A 11 -1.93 22.10 16.21
C ALA A 11 -3.21 21.93 15.38
N ALA A 12 -4.16 22.87 15.45
CA ALA A 12 -5.41 22.82 14.68
C ALA A 12 -5.17 22.94 13.16
N ASN A 13 -4.27 23.84 12.74
CA ASN A 13 -3.91 23.98 11.32
C ASN A 13 -3.09 22.78 10.82
N MET A 14 -2.20 22.21 11.63
CA MET A 14 -1.48 20.97 11.32
C MET A 14 -2.45 19.79 11.16
N HIS A 15 -3.41 19.62 12.05
CA HIS A 15 -4.36 18.51 11.99
C HIS A 15 -5.25 18.56 10.72
N MET A 16 -5.47 19.75 10.17
CA MET A 16 -6.24 19.95 8.94
C MET A 16 -5.41 19.74 7.67
N VAL A 17 -4.13 20.11 7.67
CA VAL A 17 -3.21 20.00 6.52
C VAL A 17 -2.53 18.62 6.44
N ILE A 18 -2.16 18.02 7.57
CA ILE A 18 -1.46 16.72 7.61
C ILE A 18 -2.37 15.57 7.14
N ASN A 19 -3.68 15.70 7.33
CA ASN A 19 -4.61 14.58 7.24
C ASN A 19 -5.41 14.51 5.91
N ASN A 20 -5.31 15.47 4.99
CA ASN A 20 -6.09 15.45 3.75
C ASN A 20 -5.37 14.73 2.59
N GLU A 21 -5.27 13.40 2.68
CA GLU A 21 -4.72 12.55 1.59
C GLU A 21 -5.77 12.12 0.55
N PHE A 22 -7.05 12.39 0.79
CA PHE A 22 -8.15 11.95 -0.06
C PHE A 22 -8.78 13.15 -0.75
N VAL A 23 -8.09 13.68 -1.75
CA VAL A 23 -8.66 14.66 -2.68
C VAL A 23 -8.59 14.05 -4.07
N SER A 24 -9.72 14.00 -4.78
CA SER A 24 -9.86 13.43 -6.12
C SER A 24 -8.95 14.11 -7.16
N ASP A 25 -8.60 15.37 -6.93
CA ASP A 25 -7.80 16.16 -7.86
C ASP A 25 -6.31 16.01 -7.54
N GLN A 26 -5.55 15.41 -8.47
CA GLN A 26 -4.09 15.26 -8.37
C GLN A 26 -3.39 16.60 -8.10
N PHE A 27 -3.88 17.69 -8.69
CA PHE A 27 -3.35 19.04 -8.47
C PHE A 27 -3.51 19.49 -7.00
N LYS A 28 -4.68 19.29 -6.41
CA LYS A 28 -4.93 19.64 -5.00
C LYS A 28 -4.06 18.79 -4.09
N LEU A 29 -3.92 17.50 -4.38
CA LEU A 29 -3.06 16.59 -3.62
C LEU A 29 -1.60 17.08 -3.61
N GLN A 30 -1.07 17.51 -4.77
CA GLN A 30 0.27 18.06 -4.89
C GLN A 30 0.42 19.38 -4.09
N SER A 31 -0.55 20.29 -4.18
CA SER A 31 -0.53 21.53 -3.39
C SER A 31 -0.56 21.25 -1.88
N PHE A 32 -1.34 20.26 -1.42
CA PHE A 32 -1.35 19.88 0.00
C PHE A 32 -0.01 19.30 0.46
N ARG A 33 0.67 18.52 -0.39
CA ARG A 33 2.01 18.01 -0.09
C ARG A 33 3.04 19.13 0.03
N GLU A 34 3.04 20.08 -0.90
CA GLU A 34 3.93 21.24 -0.84
C GLU A 34 3.67 22.09 0.41
N ALA A 35 2.39 22.28 0.77
CA ALA A 35 2.03 22.96 2.01
C ALA A 35 2.52 22.20 3.26
N ARG A 36 2.39 20.87 3.29
CA ARG A 36 2.85 20.01 4.39
C ARG A 36 4.38 20.05 4.53
N ASP A 37 5.10 20.00 3.41
CA ASP A 37 6.57 20.12 3.38
C ASP A 37 7.03 21.48 3.90
N ASN A 38 6.44 22.57 3.40
CA ASN A 38 6.78 23.93 3.83
C ASN A 38 6.51 24.14 5.32
N LEU A 39 5.39 23.63 5.83
CA LEU A 39 5.06 23.69 7.25
C LEU A 39 6.09 22.89 8.08
N GLY A 40 6.48 21.71 7.61
CA GLY A 40 7.54 20.91 8.22
C GLY A 40 8.87 21.66 8.32
N ARG A 41 9.32 22.30 7.24
CA ARG A 41 10.55 23.11 7.22
C ARG A 41 10.47 24.27 8.22
N LEU A 42 9.37 25.01 8.21
CA LEU A 42 9.19 26.15 9.12
C LEU A 42 9.21 25.70 10.58
N LEU A 43 8.55 24.59 10.90
CA LEU A 43 8.54 24.05 12.26
C LEU A 43 9.95 23.64 12.72
N VAL A 44 10.69 22.90 11.89
CA VAL A 44 12.08 22.51 12.21
C VAL A 44 12.97 23.74 12.39
N ASN A 45 12.85 24.75 11.51
CA ASN A 45 13.61 25.99 11.62
C ASN A 45 13.31 26.77 12.90
N ILE A 46 12.02 26.85 13.30
CA ILE A 46 11.62 27.49 14.55
C ILE A 46 12.20 26.72 15.75
N ILE A 47 12.13 25.39 15.73
CA ILE A 47 12.70 24.56 16.80
C ILE A 47 14.20 24.79 16.90
N TYR A 48 14.93 24.82 15.78
CA TYR A 48 16.38 25.04 15.79
C TYR A 48 16.76 26.43 16.32
N GLY A 49 15.98 27.46 15.99
CA GLY A 49 16.15 28.80 16.56
C GLY A 49 15.95 28.80 18.08
N VAL A 50 14.88 28.17 18.58
CA VAL A 50 14.62 28.05 20.03
C VAL A 50 15.70 27.22 20.72
N CYS A 51 16.18 26.15 20.09
CA CYS A 51 17.26 25.34 20.62
C CYS A 51 18.58 26.12 20.71
N TYR A 52 18.90 26.97 19.73
CA TYR A 52 20.05 27.88 19.83
C TYR A 52 19.94 28.82 21.03
N ASP A 53 18.76 29.39 21.26
CA ASP A 53 18.50 30.26 22.41
C ASP A 53 18.58 29.51 23.75
N LEU A 54 18.30 28.21 23.77
CA LEU A 54 18.47 27.37 24.96
C LEU A 54 19.94 27.00 25.18
N LEU A 55 20.68 26.72 24.12
CA LEU A 55 22.08 26.32 24.18
C LEU A 55 23.04 27.48 24.46
N SER A 56 22.67 28.70 24.08
CA SER A 56 23.46 29.91 24.37
C SER A 56 23.55 30.24 25.86
N ASP A 57 22.61 29.73 26.66
CA ASP A 57 22.56 29.96 28.11
C ASP A 57 22.00 28.71 28.81
N TYR A 58 22.76 27.61 28.72
CA TYR A 58 22.31 26.33 29.24
C TYR A 58 22.34 26.27 30.78
N ASP A 59 23.17 27.08 31.45
CA ASP A 59 23.30 27.05 32.91
C ASP A 59 22.05 27.61 33.61
N HIS A 60 21.36 28.60 33.03
CA HIS A 60 20.15 29.17 33.60
C HIS A 60 18.85 28.55 33.06
N ARG A 61 18.86 28.05 31.81
CA ARG A 61 17.63 27.67 31.10
C ARG A 61 17.31 26.17 31.14
N MET A 62 18.25 25.34 31.57
CA MET A 62 18.11 23.89 31.57
C MET A 62 18.31 23.31 32.98
N LYS A 63 17.92 22.05 33.17
CA LYS A 63 17.98 21.38 34.47
C LYS A 63 19.29 20.60 34.60
N PRO A 64 20.09 20.79 35.67
CA PRO A 64 21.28 19.98 35.90
C PRO A 64 20.89 18.54 36.21
N VAL A 65 21.56 17.58 35.56
CA VAL A 65 21.44 16.14 35.87
C VAL A 65 22.61 15.76 36.76
N ASP A 66 23.84 16.02 36.28
CA ASP A 66 25.07 15.87 37.05
C ASP A 66 25.86 17.18 37.06
N LEU A 67 26.99 17.19 37.78
CA LEU A 67 27.95 18.30 37.77
C LEU A 67 28.52 18.61 36.38
N LYS A 68 28.35 17.74 35.38
CA LYS A 68 28.93 17.88 34.03
C LYS A 68 27.87 17.90 32.93
N THR A 69 26.60 17.61 33.24
CA THR A 69 25.55 17.37 32.25
C THR A 69 24.27 18.08 32.63
N VAL A 70 23.63 18.65 31.63
CA VAL A 70 22.42 19.45 31.76
C VAL A 70 21.41 18.97 30.73
N LYS A 71 20.13 18.90 31.12
CA LYS A 71 19.04 18.34 30.32
C LYS A 71 17.87 19.30 30.20
N TYR A 72 17.24 19.29 29.03
CA TYR A 72 15.98 19.96 28.76
C TYR A 72 15.04 19.03 28.01
N ASN A 73 13.79 18.98 28.46
CA ASN A 73 12.74 18.18 27.84
C ASN A 73 11.48 19.02 27.67
N ASN A 74 10.81 18.88 26.53
CA ASN A 74 9.51 19.46 26.29
C ASN A 74 8.71 18.61 25.30
N SER A 75 7.50 18.21 25.68
CA SER A 75 6.58 17.49 24.83
C SER A 75 5.34 18.32 24.47
N CYS A 76 4.93 18.24 23.21
CA CYS A 76 3.67 18.78 22.69
C CYS A 76 2.89 17.65 22.00
N GLU A 77 1.65 17.90 21.56
CA GLU A 77 0.84 16.92 20.81
C GLU A 77 1.47 16.54 19.45
N ALA A 78 2.15 17.48 18.79
CA ALA A 78 2.75 17.27 17.47
C ALA A 78 4.21 16.79 17.49
N PHE A 79 4.99 17.16 18.51
CA PHE A 79 6.41 16.83 18.61
C PHE A 79 6.91 16.82 20.06
N ALA A 80 8.01 16.12 20.32
CA ALA A 80 8.76 16.17 21.57
C ALA A 80 10.23 16.50 21.30
N VAL A 81 10.84 17.34 22.14
CA VAL A 81 12.26 17.72 22.04
C VAL A 81 12.95 17.40 23.36
N GLY A 82 14.07 16.71 23.24
CA GLY A 82 15.04 16.48 24.30
C GLY A 82 16.40 17.04 23.92
N LEU A 83 17.03 17.77 24.83
CA LEU A 83 18.41 18.25 24.71
C LEU A 83 19.22 17.72 25.89
N HIS A 84 20.38 17.16 25.60
CA HIS A 84 21.37 16.76 26.59
C HIS A 84 22.69 17.45 26.26
N VAL A 85 23.17 18.27 27.18
CA VAL A 85 24.35 19.10 26.99
C VAL A 85 25.46 18.65 27.93
N VAL A 86 26.65 18.45 27.36
CA VAL A 86 27.88 18.27 28.12
C VAL A 86 28.53 19.63 28.36
N CYS A 87 28.52 20.10 29.61
CA CYS A 87 28.96 21.47 29.95
C CYS A 87 30.47 21.68 29.76
N HIS A 88 30.86 22.95 29.50
CA HIS A 88 32.25 23.42 29.45
C HIS A 88 32.91 23.43 30.83
N ARG A 89 33.14 22.26 31.42
CA ARG A 89 33.88 22.12 32.68
C ARG A 89 35.19 21.37 32.44
N PRO A 90 36.32 21.85 32.98
CA PRO A 90 37.62 21.22 32.77
C PRO A 90 37.60 19.77 33.28
N ARG A 91 38.04 18.84 32.44
CA ARG A 91 38.15 17.41 32.78
C ARG A 91 39.61 17.02 32.96
N LEU A 92 39.87 16.13 33.91
CA LEU A 92 41.20 15.53 34.10
C LEU A 92 41.48 14.56 32.95
N LYS A 93 42.71 14.52 32.43
CA LYS A 93 43.12 13.62 31.32
C LYS A 93 42.99 12.12 31.64
N THR A 94 42.78 11.77 32.91
CA THR A 94 42.65 10.39 33.43
C THR A 94 41.19 9.96 33.65
N ASP A 95 40.20 10.80 33.31
CA ASP A 95 38.77 10.45 33.43
C ASP A 95 38.40 9.41 32.35
N ASN A 96 38.46 8.13 32.70
CA ASN A 96 37.94 7.00 31.92
C ASN A 96 36.46 6.72 32.27
N THR A 97 35.66 7.77 32.46
CA THR A 97 34.23 7.59 32.75
C THR A 97 33.55 6.92 31.55
N PRO A 98 32.63 5.97 31.78
CA PRO A 98 31.90 5.34 30.70
C PRO A 98 31.16 6.41 29.87
N PRO A 99 30.93 6.14 28.57
CA PRO A 99 30.23 7.09 27.72
C PRO A 99 28.86 7.48 28.31
N PRO A 100 28.46 8.76 28.22
CA PRO A 100 27.18 9.19 28.76
C PRO A 100 26.04 8.50 28.00
N ILE A 101 25.12 7.89 28.74
CA ILE A 101 23.87 7.36 28.21
C ILE A 101 22.84 8.49 28.28
N CYS A 102 22.47 9.03 27.13
CA CYS A 102 21.50 10.11 27.02
C CYS A 102 20.10 9.51 26.82
N ASP A 103 19.35 9.38 27.91
CA ASP A 103 17.95 8.93 27.88
C ASP A 103 16.98 10.11 27.69
N PHE A 104 16.16 10.04 26.64
CA PHE A 104 15.09 10.97 26.31
C PHE A 104 13.71 10.29 26.40
N PRO A 105 13.11 10.19 27.59
CA PRO A 105 11.88 9.42 27.80
C PRO A 105 10.69 9.97 27.01
N GLU A 106 10.58 11.30 26.84
CA GLU A 106 9.50 11.94 26.07
C GLU A 106 9.64 11.74 24.55
N CYS A 107 10.86 11.52 24.06
CA CYS A 107 11.14 11.25 22.65
C CYS A 107 11.23 9.76 22.35
N LEU A 108 11.16 8.89 23.37
CA LEU A 108 11.33 7.44 23.28
C LEU A 108 12.70 7.01 22.73
N VAL A 109 13.72 7.87 22.82
CA VAL A 109 15.07 7.61 22.27
C VAL A 109 16.09 7.60 23.39
N VAL A 110 16.96 6.59 23.39
CA VAL A 110 18.18 6.55 24.21
C VAL A 110 19.37 6.52 23.26
N VAL A 111 20.31 7.43 23.45
CA VAL A 111 21.54 7.50 22.65
C VAL A 111 22.72 7.20 23.56
N GLU A 112 23.51 6.18 23.20
CA GLU A 112 24.82 5.96 23.80
C GLU A 112 25.88 6.57 22.89
N VAL A 113 26.58 7.56 23.44
CA VAL A 113 27.58 8.31 22.68
C VAL A 113 28.84 7.48 22.52
N PRO A 114 29.45 7.44 21.32
CA PRO A 114 30.73 6.80 21.14
C PRO A 114 31.80 7.35 22.09
N PRO A 115 32.70 6.49 22.61
CA PRO A 115 33.73 6.91 23.56
C PRO A 115 34.66 7.99 22.99
N GLN A 116 34.86 8.07 21.67
CA GLN A 116 35.69 9.08 21.01
C GLN A 116 35.10 10.50 21.15
N LEU A 117 33.77 10.61 21.14
CA LEU A 117 33.07 11.89 21.22
C LEU A 117 32.76 12.31 22.66
N SER A 118 32.86 11.38 23.61
CA SER A 118 32.62 11.63 25.04
C SER A 118 33.52 12.74 25.62
N GLN A 119 34.69 12.97 25.02
CA GLN A 119 35.67 13.97 25.46
C GLN A 119 35.40 15.39 24.96
N ASN A 120 34.52 15.55 23.96
CA ASN A 120 34.20 16.84 23.36
C ASN A 120 33.00 17.50 24.06
N TYR A 121 33.00 18.84 24.11
CA TYR A 121 31.83 19.60 24.55
C TYR A 121 30.77 19.59 23.45
N ILE A 122 29.78 18.72 23.59
CA ILE A 122 28.73 18.49 22.59
C ILE A 122 27.35 18.65 23.20
N ALA A 123 26.40 19.09 22.37
CA ALA A 123 24.98 19.00 22.63
C ALA A 123 24.38 17.88 21.77
N ILE A 124 23.60 17.00 22.39
CA ILE A 124 22.83 15.97 21.72
C ILE A 124 21.38 16.37 21.76
N MET A 125 20.76 16.45 20.59
CA MET A 125 19.34 16.71 20.44
C MET A 125 18.66 15.44 19.95
N ALA A 126 17.57 15.08 20.61
CA ALA A 126 16.56 14.18 20.07
C ALA A 126 15.26 14.97 19.85
N LEU A 127 14.77 14.98 18.62
CA LEU A 127 13.49 15.56 18.24
C LEU A 127 12.62 14.43 17.68
N TRP A 128 11.52 14.14 18.35
CA TRP A 128 10.52 13.21 17.86
C TRP A 128 9.37 14.00 17.24
N LEU A 129 9.22 13.90 15.93
CA LEU A 129 8.06 14.37 15.18
C LEU A 129 7.06 13.21 15.10
N ARG A 130 5.84 13.39 15.63
CA ARG A 130 4.82 12.32 15.64
C ARG A 130 4.17 12.08 14.26
N TRP A 131 4.52 12.90 13.29
CA TRP A 131 4.11 12.79 11.89
C TRP A 131 5.37 12.74 11.03
N ASP A 132 5.25 12.22 9.81
CA ASP A 132 6.36 12.08 8.88
C ASP A 132 6.36 13.22 7.83
N PRO A 133 7.30 14.20 7.92
CA PRO A 133 7.47 15.24 6.91
C PRO A 133 8.28 14.81 5.69
N PHE A 134 8.99 13.68 5.77
CA PHE A 134 10.02 13.33 4.80
C PHE A 134 9.48 12.50 3.64
N THR A 135 8.48 11.65 3.88
CA THR A 135 7.90 10.83 2.81
C THR A 135 7.33 11.66 1.65
N ASP A 136 6.81 12.87 1.90
CA ASP A 136 6.35 13.75 0.80
C ASP A 136 7.45 14.35 -0.04
N ARG A 137 8.68 14.40 0.50
CA ARG A 137 9.84 14.94 -0.21
C ARG A 137 10.42 13.93 -1.19
N MET A 138 9.96 12.68 -1.15
CA MET A 138 10.50 11.61 -1.97
C MET A 138 10.22 11.84 -3.46
N ILE A 139 11.29 11.89 -4.24
CA ILE A 139 11.24 12.15 -5.69
C ILE A 139 10.50 11.02 -6.42
N GLU A 140 10.67 9.77 -5.98
CA GLU A 140 10.09 8.58 -6.61
C GLU A 140 8.62 8.32 -6.23
N PHE A 141 8.05 9.12 -5.32
CA PHE A 141 6.63 9.05 -4.96
C PHE A 141 5.76 9.92 -5.89
N ASP A 142 6.10 9.94 -7.18
CA ASP A 142 5.31 10.64 -8.18
C ASP A 142 3.97 9.93 -8.39
N VAL A 143 2.89 10.68 -8.21
CA VAL A 143 1.49 10.23 -8.30
C VAL A 143 1.06 10.15 -9.76
N SER A 144 1.75 10.86 -10.65
CA SER A 144 1.47 10.86 -12.10
C SER A 144 1.56 9.46 -12.71
N LYS A 145 2.38 8.57 -12.12
CA LYS A 145 2.60 7.19 -12.57
C LYS A 145 1.63 6.16 -11.98
N LEU A 146 0.68 6.57 -11.14
CA LEU A 146 -0.30 5.63 -10.58
C LEU A 146 -1.21 5.09 -11.69
N PRO A 147 -1.58 3.79 -11.63
CA PRO A 147 -2.66 3.27 -12.47
C PRO A 147 -3.89 4.16 -12.32
N VAL A 148 -4.37 4.71 -13.43
CA VAL A 148 -5.67 5.39 -13.45
C VAL A 148 -6.68 4.32 -13.06
N LEU A 149 -7.31 4.50 -11.90
CA LEU A 149 -8.34 3.59 -11.45
C LEU A 149 -9.48 3.65 -12.48
N ASP A 150 -9.85 2.51 -13.07
CA ASP A 150 -10.97 2.47 -13.99
C ASP A 150 -12.25 2.77 -13.20
N THR A 151 -12.79 3.97 -13.43
CA THR A 151 -13.98 4.47 -12.76
C THR A 151 -15.22 4.36 -13.64
N ARG A 152 -15.10 3.76 -14.84
CA ARG A 152 -16.23 3.51 -15.73
C ARG A 152 -17.30 2.66 -15.04
N ASP A 153 -18.55 2.89 -15.40
CA ASP A 153 -19.65 2.01 -15.02
C ASP A 153 -19.64 0.76 -15.92
N LEU A 154 -20.21 -0.34 -15.42
CA LEU A 154 -20.24 -1.63 -16.12
C LEU A 154 -20.79 -1.52 -17.56
N TRP A 155 -21.84 -0.72 -17.77
CA TRP A 155 -22.39 -0.47 -19.09
C TRP A 155 -21.39 0.15 -20.07
N LYS A 156 -20.70 1.22 -19.65
CA LYS A 156 -19.73 1.92 -20.51
C LYS A 156 -18.53 1.04 -20.83
N TYR A 157 -18.07 0.29 -19.83
CA TYR A 157 -17.02 -0.71 -20.04
C TYR A 157 -17.44 -1.74 -21.10
N TRP A 158 -18.68 -2.22 -21.05
CA TRP A 158 -19.22 -3.14 -22.05
C TRP A 158 -19.33 -2.55 -23.44
N GLU A 159 -19.75 -1.29 -23.55
CA GLU A 159 -19.81 -0.58 -24.82
C GLU A 159 -18.42 -0.52 -25.47
N ASP A 160 -17.40 -0.15 -24.69
CA ASP A 160 -16.00 -0.10 -25.15
C ASP A 160 -15.47 -1.50 -25.56
N VAL A 161 -15.69 -2.52 -24.72
CA VAL A 161 -15.24 -3.90 -25.02
C VAL A 161 -15.95 -4.48 -26.24
N TRP A 162 -17.24 -4.20 -26.40
CA TRP A 162 -18.01 -4.64 -27.56
C TRP A 162 -17.50 -3.98 -28.85
N GLU A 163 -17.20 -2.69 -28.80
CA GLU A 163 -16.59 -1.99 -29.93
C GLU A 163 -15.21 -2.56 -30.30
N GLU A 164 -14.34 -2.81 -29.32
CA GLU A 164 -13.04 -3.43 -29.53
C GLU A 164 -13.16 -4.83 -30.14
N ARG A 165 -14.04 -5.66 -29.57
CA ARG A 165 -14.31 -7.01 -30.07
C ARG A 165 -14.79 -7.00 -31.51
N ASN A 166 -15.66 -6.07 -31.87
CA ASN A 166 -16.14 -5.92 -33.25
C ASN A 166 -15.05 -5.47 -34.21
N LYS A 167 -14.16 -4.56 -33.79
CA LYS A 167 -13.00 -4.16 -34.59
C LYS A 167 -12.09 -5.36 -34.88
N ILE A 168 -11.79 -6.16 -33.84
CA ILE A 168 -10.98 -7.38 -33.98
C ILE A 168 -11.67 -8.38 -34.92
N LEU A 169 -12.97 -8.62 -34.75
CA LEU A 169 -13.73 -9.50 -35.65
C LEU A 169 -13.69 -9.03 -37.12
N MET A 170 -13.77 -7.72 -37.35
CA MET A 170 -13.64 -7.16 -38.70
C MET A 170 -12.23 -7.35 -39.27
N GLU A 171 -11.18 -7.20 -38.47
CA GLU A 171 -9.79 -7.45 -38.88
C GLU A 171 -9.55 -8.92 -39.22
N LEU A 172 -10.03 -9.83 -38.36
CA LEU A 172 -9.88 -11.27 -38.53
C LEU A 172 -10.66 -11.77 -39.76
N ASN A 173 -11.85 -11.23 -40.01
CA ASN A 173 -12.58 -11.52 -41.25
C ASN A 173 -11.85 -11.02 -42.50
N LYS A 174 -11.23 -9.83 -42.46
CA LYS A 174 -10.41 -9.33 -43.58
C LYS A 174 -9.16 -10.17 -43.80
N GLU A 175 -8.58 -10.74 -42.76
CA GLU A 175 -7.45 -11.68 -42.85
C GLU A 175 -7.88 -13.00 -43.47
N LYS A 176 -9.00 -13.56 -43.04
CA LYS A 176 -9.60 -14.75 -43.67
C LYS A 176 -9.89 -14.51 -45.15
N GLU A 177 -10.49 -13.38 -45.50
CA GLU A 177 -10.73 -13.01 -46.91
C GLU A 177 -9.43 -12.86 -47.73
N ARG A 178 -8.33 -12.39 -47.11
CA ARG A 178 -7.01 -12.32 -47.77
C ARG A 178 -6.42 -13.72 -47.97
N ALA A 179 -6.45 -14.56 -46.94
CA ALA A 179 -5.94 -15.93 -47.01
C ALA A 179 -6.73 -16.78 -48.02
N GLU A 180 -8.06 -16.68 -48.05
CA GLU A 180 -8.90 -17.35 -49.05
C GLU A 180 -8.56 -16.91 -50.48
N LYS A 181 -8.28 -15.61 -50.69
CA LYS A 181 -7.83 -15.11 -51.99
C LYS A 181 -6.45 -15.66 -52.36
N GLU A 182 -5.50 -15.67 -51.44
CA GLU A 182 -4.15 -16.22 -51.67
C GLU A 182 -4.19 -17.72 -51.97
N GLN A 183 -5.01 -18.48 -51.25
CA GLN A 183 -5.26 -19.90 -51.53
C GLN A 183 -5.88 -20.10 -52.92
N TRP A 184 -6.88 -19.28 -53.28
CA TRP A 184 -7.49 -19.31 -54.61
C TRP A 184 -6.47 -19.00 -55.71
N PHE A 185 -5.62 -17.99 -55.53
CA PHE A 185 -4.54 -17.67 -56.48
C PHE A 185 -3.53 -18.81 -56.61
N ALA A 186 -3.11 -19.43 -55.51
CA ALA A 186 -2.18 -20.56 -55.52
C ALA A 186 -2.78 -21.81 -56.19
N GLU A 187 -4.06 -22.12 -55.92
CA GLU A 187 -4.77 -23.21 -56.60
C GLU A 187 -4.88 -22.93 -58.10
N MET A 188 -5.15 -21.68 -58.47
CA MET A 188 -5.25 -21.25 -59.86
C MET A 188 -3.90 -21.31 -60.58
N GLU A 189 -2.80 -20.91 -59.94
CA GLU A 189 -1.44 -21.08 -60.47
C GLU A 189 -1.08 -22.55 -60.65
N ASN A 190 -1.45 -23.41 -59.71
CA ASN A 190 -1.25 -24.86 -59.83
C ASN A 190 -2.06 -25.44 -60.98
N LYS A 191 -3.33 -25.02 -61.15
CA LYS A 191 -4.14 -25.36 -62.33
C LYS A 191 -3.46 -24.90 -63.61
N LEU A 192 -2.98 -23.65 -63.68
CA LEU A 192 -2.25 -23.10 -64.84
C LEU A 192 -0.99 -23.90 -65.16
N LYS A 193 -0.21 -24.33 -64.16
CA LYS A 193 0.97 -25.21 -64.35
C LYS A 193 0.57 -26.59 -64.90
N ILE A 194 -0.53 -27.17 -64.42
CA ILE A 194 -1.07 -28.44 -64.92
C ILE A 194 -1.55 -28.30 -66.38
N PHE A 195 -2.19 -27.18 -66.72
CA PHE A 195 -2.65 -26.92 -68.09
C PHE A 195 -1.52 -26.55 -69.06
N ALA A 196 -0.43 -25.93 -68.61
CA ALA A 196 0.75 -25.65 -69.44
C ALA A 196 1.47 -26.93 -69.92
N ALA A 197 1.20 -28.09 -69.30
CA ALA A 197 1.64 -29.40 -69.75
C ALA A 197 0.74 -30.02 -70.85
N VAL A 198 -0.39 -29.38 -71.18
CA VAL A 198 -1.35 -29.81 -72.22
C VAL A 198 -1.37 -28.79 -73.36
N ASP A 199 -1.45 -29.30 -74.58
CA ASP A 199 -1.31 -28.55 -75.83
C ASP A 199 -2.31 -27.39 -75.95
N ARG A 200 -1.84 -26.22 -76.46
CA ARG A 200 -2.52 -24.91 -76.34
C ARG A 200 -3.90 -24.79 -76.99
N ASN A 201 -4.34 -25.79 -77.74
CA ASN A 201 -5.56 -25.70 -78.53
C ASN A 201 -6.83 -26.11 -77.78
N ASN A 202 -6.73 -26.62 -76.54
CA ASN A 202 -7.88 -27.19 -75.81
C ASN A 202 -8.31 -26.38 -74.56
N TYR A 203 -7.86 -25.13 -74.42
CA TYR A 203 -8.25 -24.29 -73.28
C TYR A 203 -9.74 -23.89 -73.32
N PRO A 204 -10.48 -23.96 -72.20
CA PRO A 204 -11.80 -23.35 -72.03
C PRO A 204 -11.76 -21.83 -72.28
N GLU A 205 -12.85 -21.24 -72.78
CA GLU A 205 -12.91 -19.83 -73.18
C GLU A 205 -12.61 -18.85 -72.03
N ASP A 206 -13.04 -19.17 -70.81
CA ASP A 206 -12.80 -18.34 -69.61
C ASP A 206 -11.30 -18.18 -69.28
N LEU A 207 -10.51 -19.21 -69.57
CA LEU A 207 -9.05 -19.21 -69.37
C LEU A 207 -8.32 -18.41 -70.45
N LYS A 208 -8.86 -18.35 -71.68
CA LYS A 208 -8.31 -17.52 -72.76
C LYS A 208 -8.52 -16.04 -72.49
N ALA A 209 -9.71 -15.67 -72.01
CA ALA A 209 -10.03 -14.29 -71.64
C ALA A 209 -9.10 -13.77 -70.52
N TYR A 210 -8.78 -14.61 -69.54
CA TYR A 210 -7.87 -14.24 -68.45
C TYR A 210 -6.40 -14.13 -68.90
N ILE A 211 -5.95 -14.96 -69.85
CA ILE A 211 -4.60 -14.85 -70.43
C ILE A 211 -4.45 -13.54 -71.24
N GLU A 212 -5.48 -13.16 -72.00
CA GLU A 212 -5.53 -11.85 -72.67
C GLU A 212 -5.51 -10.68 -71.67
N GLU A 213 -6.17 -10.81 -70.52
CA GLU A 213 -6.19 -9.80 -69.47
C GLU A 213 -4.82 -9.67 -68.75
N ILE A 214 -4.11 -10.78 -68.55
CA ILE A 214 -2.72 -10.77 -68.03
C ILE A 214 -1.73 -10.20 -69.06
N GLU A 215 -1.87 -10.54 -70.34
CA GLU A 215 -1.03 -9.97 -71.41
C GLU A 215 -1.28 -8.48 -71.61
N ALA A 216 -2.52 -8.01 -71.42
CA ALA A 216 -2.85 -6.59 -71.40
C ALA A 216 -2.25 -5.85 -70.19
N ASN A 217 -2.21 -6.48 -69.01
CA ASN A 217 -1.65 -5.90 -67.79
C ASN A 217 -0.11 -5.97 -67.72
N LYS A 218 0.55 -6.91 -68.42
CA LYS A 218 2.02 -6.98 -68.54
C LYS A 218 2.66 -5.89 -69.40
N ALA A 219 1.88 -5.13 -70.17
CA ALA A 219 2.38 -3.99 -70.94
C ALA A 219 2.69 -2.75 -70.06
N GLY A 220 2.41 -2.81 -68.76
CA GLY A 220 2.61 -1.71 -67.82
C GLY A 220 3.02 -2.15 -66.43
N ASP A 221 4.09 -2.94 -66.29
CA ASP A 221 5.07 -2.76 -65.20
C ASP A 221 6.25 -3.73 -65.37
N ILE A 222 7.44 -3.14 -65.49
CA ILE A 222 8.74 -3.83 -65.36
C ILE A 222 9.05 -3.84 -63.87
N ILE A 223 8.94 -4.99 -63.21
CA ILE A 223 9.56 -5.22 -61.91
C ILE A 223 10.26 -6.58 -61.94
N ASP A 224 11.56 -6.52 -61.65
CA ASP A 224 12.51 -7.62 -61.61
C ASP A 224 12.02 -8.80 -60.74
N THR A 225 11.83 -9.95 -61.38
CA THR A 225 11.78 -11.25 -60.70
C THR A 225 13.21 -11.76 -60.48
N SER A 226 13.70 -11.62 -59.26
CA SER A 226 14.73 -12.50 -58.74
C SER A 226 14.48 -12.77 -57.25
N ASP A 227 14.39 -14.06 -56.95
CA ASP A 227 14.46 -14.71 -55.64
C ASP A 227 13.16 -14.84 -54.84
N ILE A 228 12.38 -15.88 -55.16
CA ILE A 228 11.58 -16.60 -54.17
C ILE A 228 12.00 -18.07 -54.23
N THR A 229 12.69 -18.50 -53.18
CA THR A 229 13.03 -19.89 -52.89
C THR A 229 11.76 -20.65 -52.53
N LEU A 230 11.62 -21.82 -53.14
CA LEU A 230 10.58 -22.80 -52.84
C LEU A 230 10.83 -23.33 -51.41
N SER A 231 9.95 -23.02 -50.46
CA SER A 231 9.92 -23.66 -49.15
C SER A 231 8.57 -24.33 -48.95
N ASP A 232 8.63 -25.64 -48.74
CA ASP A 232 7.51 -26.54 -48.50
C ASP A 232 6.60 -26.04 -47.37
N TYR A 233 5.31 -25.85 -47.66
CA TYR A 233 4.27 -25.77 -46.64
C TYR A 233 3.84 -27.18 -46.29
N SER A 234 4.30 -27.67 -45.14
CA SER A 234 3.63 -28.73 -44.41
C SER A 234 2.31 -28.20 -43.86
N ASP A 235 1.22 -28.95 -44.08
CA ASP A 235 -0.05 -28.81 -43.37
C ASP A 235 0.19 -28.88 -41.86
N GLU A 236 0.28 -27.72 -41.21
CA GLU A 236 -0.01 -27.59 -39.78
C GLU A 236 -1.36 -26.88 -39.68
N THR A 237 -2.37 -27.63 -39.25
CA THR A 237 -3.65 -27.10 -38.79
C THR A 237 -3.40 -26.20 -37.59
N GLU A 238 -3.21 -24.90 -37.83
CA GLU A 238 -3.29 -23.89 -36.77
C GLU A 238 -4.74 -23.85 -36.25
N GLU A 239 -4.90 -24.14 -34.96
CA GLU A 239 -6.19 -24.02 -34.27
C GLU A 239 -6.69 -22.57 -34.40
N GLU A 240 -7.90 -22.37 -34.96
CA GLU A 240 -8.50 -21.05 -35.09
C GLU A 240 -8.65 -20.38 -33.71
N GLU A 241 -7.81 -19.38 -33.40
CA GLU A 241 -7.96 -18.60 -32.17
C GLU A 241 -9.28 -17.80 -32.20
N SER A 242 -10.14 -18.02 -31.20
CA SER A 242 -11.41 -17.31 -31.09
C SER A 242 -11.19 -15.83 -30.74
N SER A 243 -12.01 -14.92 -31.28
CA SER A 243 -11.99 -13.47 -30.98
C SER A 243 -11.94 -13.11 -29.49
N SER A 244 -12.53 -13.95 -28.62
CA SER A 244 -12.45 -13.82 -27.16
C SER A 244 -11.05 -14.09 -26.63
N GLN A 245 -10.36 -15.12 -27.13
CA GLN A 245 -9.01 -15.49 -26.70
C GLN A 245 -7.98 -14.46 -27.16
N THR A 246 -8.13 -13.88 -28.36
CA THR A 246 -7.24 -12.81 -28.85
C THR A 246 -7.40 -11.52 -28.04
N LEU A 247 -8.62 -11.19 -27.61
CA LEU A 247 -8.87 -10.05 -26.73
C LEU A 247 -8.27 -10.28 -25.34
N GLU A 248 -8.46 -11.48 -24.76
CA GLU A 248 -7.85 -11.86 -23.48
C GLU A 248 -6.33 -11.80 -23.54
N LYS A 249 -5.70 -12.31 -24.61
CA LYS A 249 -4.25 -12.21 -24.81
C LYS A 249 -3.77 -10.77 -24.92
N LYS A 250 -4.44 -9.92 -25.72
CA LYS A 250 -4.09 -8.49 -25.83
C LYS A 250 -4.27 -7.75 -24.50
N GLN A 251 -5.31 -8.08 -23.73
CA GLN A 251 -5.52 -7.51 -22.39
C GLN A 251 -4.43 -7.99 -21.42
N LEU A 252 -4.06 -9.28 -21.46
CA LEU A 252 -2.99 -9.86 -20.64
C LEU A 252 -1.64 -9.21 -20.97
N GLU A 253 -1.30 -9.13 -22.26
CA GLU A 253 -0.08 -8.48 -22.75
C GLU A 253 -0.03 -7.00 -22.38
N GLN A 254 -1.14 -6.27 -22.51
CA GLN A 254 -1.22 -4.89 -22.05
C GLN A 254 -1.02 -4.81 -20.54
N THR A 255 -1.68 -5.67 -19.74
CA THR A 255 -1.49 -5.67 -18.28
C THR A 255 -0.05 -6.01 -17.89
N ASP A 256 0.61 -6.93 -18.60
CA ASP A 256 1.97 -7.38 -18.35
C ASP A 256 3.01 -6.30 -18.75
N ILE A 257 2.78 -5.60 -19.86
CA ILE A 257 3.60 -4.45 -20.28
C ILE A 257 3.43 -3.31 -19.27
N PHE A 258 2.18 -3.00 -18.88
CA PHE A 258 1.89 -1.95 -17.89
C PHE A 258 2.43 -2.29 -16.49
N SER A 259 2.47 -3.57 -16.11
CA SER A 259 3.05 -4.00 -14.82
C SER A 259 4.57 -3.90 -14.83
N ASN A 260 5.21 -4.34 -15.92
CA ASN A 260 6.67 -4.36 -16.04
C ASN A 260 7.28 -2.95 -16.14
N GLU A 261 6.62 -2.00 -16.80
CA GLU A 261 7.10 -0.61 -16.89
C GLU A 261 6.97 0.19 -15.58
N ARG A 262 6.12 -0.27 -14.64
CA ARG A 262 5.72 0.49 -13.44
C ARG A 262 6.19 -0.12 -12.12
N GLN A 263 6.81 -1.30 -12.17
CA GLN A 263 7.46 -1.88 -11.01
C GLN A 263 8.70 -1.05 -10.68
N ASN A 264 8.73 -0.40 -9.51
CA ASN A 264 9.94 0.28 -9.04
C ASN A 264 10.98 -0.79 -8.69
N PRO A 265 12.13 -0.88 -9.39
CA PRO A 265 13.15 -1.88 -9.07
C PRO A 265 13.70 -1.59 -7.68
N GLU A 266 13.66 -2.59 -6.79
CA GLU A 266 14.24 -2.47 -5.45
C GLU A 266 15.77 -2.39 -5.58
N LYS A 267 16.33 -1.20 -5.35
CA LYS A 267 17.79 -1.03 -5.27
C LYS A 267 18.27 -1.46 -3.88
N PRO A 268 19.47 -2.07 -3.78
CA PRO A 268 20.02 -2.44 -2.48
C PRO A 268 20.17 -1.21 -1.59
N ASN A 269 19.76 -1.35 -0.32
CA ASN A 269 19.76 -0.31 0.72
C ASN A 269 18.84 0.90 0.52
N GLU A 270 18.02 0.94 -0.52
CA GLU A 270 17.02 1.99 -0.73
C GLU A 270 15.63 1.47 -0.34
N LEU A 271 14.90 2.27 0.44
CA LEU A 271 13.56 1.89 0.86
C LEU A 271 12.56 2.20 -0.25
N ASN A 272 11.89 1.18 -0.77
CA ASN A 272 10.78 1.38 -1.70
C ASN A 272 9.56 1.96 -0.94
N PRO A 273 9.15 3.22 -1.21
CA PRO A 273 8.06 3.87 -0.49
C PRO A 273 6.69 3.30 -0.84
N ARG A 274 6.56 2.47 -1.89
CA ARG A 274 5.30 1.82 -2.26
C ARG A 274 5.05 0.53 -1.49
N ARG A 275 6.12 -0.17 -1.12
CA ARG A 275 6.07 -1.39 -0.29
C ARG A 275 6.11 -1.08 1.20
N TYR A 276 6.95 -0.12 1.60
CA TYR A 276 7.14 0.25 2.99
C TYR A 276 6.59 1.64 3.28
N TRP A 277 6.15 1.86 4.51
CA TRP A 277 5.84 3.18 5.06
C TRP A 277 6.48 3.36 6.41
N ILE A 278 6.53 4.60 6.87
CA ILE A 278 7.06 4.95 8.18
C ILE A 278 5.90 5.13 9.14
N ILE A 279 5.91 4.35 10.22
CA ILE A 279 4.93 4.44 11.31
C ILE A 279 5.67 4.95 12.56
N GLY A 280 5.00 5.74 13.40
CA GLY A 280 5.58 6.28 14.62
C GLY A 280 6.24 7.64 14.45
N GLY A 281 6.23 8.19 13.23
CA GLY A 281 6.79 9.49 12.90
C GLY A 281 8.30 9.44 12.66
N ALA A 282 8.96 10.59 12.74
CA ALA A 282 10.39 10.73 12.48
C ALA A 282 11.15 11.12 13.75
N PHE A 283 12.27 10.45 13.99
CA PHE A 283 13.16 10.65 15.13
C PHE A 283 14.46 11.31 14.65
N ASN A 284 14.56 12.63 14.79
CA ASN A 284 15.75 13.38 14.44
C ASN A 284 16.73 13.34 15.61
N VAL A 285 17.86 12.67 15.43
CA VAL A 285 18.95 12.63 16.40
C VAL A 285 20.14 13.35 15.80
N GLU A 286 20.50 14.47 16.41
CA GLU A 286 21.57 15.33 15.92
C GLU A 286 22.59 15.65 17.02
N MET A 287 23.82 15.90 16.60
CA MET A 287 24.91 16.35 17.45
C MET A 287 25.35 17.74 17.02
N TRP A 288 25.45 18.65 17.98
CA TRP A 288 25.72 20.05 17.73
C TRP A 288 26.93 20.55 18.53
N LYS A 289 27.66 21.48 17.92
CA LYS A 289 28.72 22.24 18.61
C LYS A 289 28.06 23.22 19.56
N LEU A 290 28.61 23.32 20.77
CA LEU A 290 28.11 24.27 21.74
C LEU A 290 28.47 25.70 21.35
N PRO A 291 27.52 26.64 21.39
CA PRO A 291 27.81 28.06 21.21
C PRO A 291 28.63 28.59 22.40
N THR A 292 29.28 29.73 22.19
CA THR A 292 30.02 30.43 23.24
C THR A 292 29.09 30.81 24.38
N GLN A 293 29.47 30.46 25.59
CA GLN A 293 28.66 30.72 26.78
C GLN A 293 28.90 32.13 27.32
N PRO A 294 27.90 32.74 27.97
CA PRO A 294 28.07 33.99 28.70
C PRO A 294 29.11 33.80 29.82
N VAL A 295 30.09 34.71 29.86
CA VAL A 295 31.04 34.79 30.95
C VAL A 295 30.60 35.90 31.89
N GLU A 296 30.38 35.54 33.15
CA GLU A 296 30.11 36.50 34.22
C GLU A 296 31.43 37.12 34.70
N HIS A 297 31.51 38.45 34.65
CA HIS A 297 32.63 39.21 35.20
C HIS A 297 32.42 39.42 36.71
N ARG A 298 33.51 39.72 37.43
CA ARG A 298 33.49 40.00 38.89
C ARG A 298 32.52 41.12 39.31
N ASN A 299 32.08 41.92 38.33
CA ASN A 299 31.25 43.10 38.45
C ASN A 299 29.75 42.78 38.31
N GLY A 300 29.38 41.51 38.07
CA GLY A 300 28.00 41.09 37.76
C GLY A 300 27.55 41.40 36.31
N ALA A 301 28.45 41.92 35.47
CA ALA A 301 28.21 42.10 34.05
C ALA A 301 28.47 40.79 33.31
N TRP A 302 27.65 40.47 32.30
CA TRP A 302 27.83 39.31 31.43
C TRP A 302 28.32 39.77 30.05
N SER A 303 29.24 39.02 29.47
CA SER A 303 29.67 39.23 28.08
C SER A 303 29.68 37.92 27.32
N VAL A 304 29.15 37.94 26.09
CA VAL A 304 29.21 36.82 25.15
C VAL A 304 29.96 37.30 23.92
N VAL A 305 31.02 36.58 23.53
CA VAL A 305 31.69 36.81 22.25
C VAL A 305 31.11 35.82 21.25
N ILE A 306 30.32 36.32 20.31
CA ILE A 306 29.72 35.50 19.24
C ILE A 306 30.68 35.53 18.04
N THR A 307 31.46 34.46 17.87
CA THR A 307 32.28 34.24 16.67
C THR A 307 31.56 33.25 15.75
N GLY A 308 30.88 33.75 14.72
CA GLY A 308 30.20 32.92 13.70
C GLY A 308 28.73 33.30 13.47
N SER A 309 27.99 32.42 12.80
CA SER A 309 26.54 32.57 12.58
C SER A 309 25.75 32.34 13.87
N THR A 310 24.63 33.05 14.04
CA THR A 310 23.69 32.87 15.18
C THR A 310 22.79 31.64 15.01
N THR A 311 23.32 30.59 14.40
CA THR A 311 22.60 29.35 14.09
C THR A 311 23.35 28.16 14.64
N VAL A 312 22.62 27.11 15.00
CA VAL A 312 23.23 25.89 15.53
C VAL A 312 24.11 25.23 14.46
N GLN A 313 25.33 24.85 14.83
CA GLN A 313 26.27 24.21 13.92
C GLN A 313 26.28 22.70 14.16
N PRO A 314 25.85 21.88 13.19
CA PRO A 314 25.93 20.44 13.30
C PRO A 314 27.39 19.96 13.31
N ILE A 315 27.62 18.86 14.03
CA ILE A 315 28.87 18.10 13.97
C ILE A 315 28.68 17.04 12.90
N ASP A 316 29.50 17.08 11.86
CA ASP A 316 29.53 16.07 10.80
C ASP A 316 30.16 14.78 11.34
N TYR A 317 29.37 14.02 12.09
CA TYR A 317 29.74 12.67 12.50
C TYR A 317 29.46 11.70 11.35
N HIS A 318 30.53 11.19 10.76
CA HIS A 318 30.49 10.21 9.68
C HIS A 318 31.55 9.14 9.88
N GLU A 319 31.09 7.95 10.23
CA GLU A 319 31.93 6.76 10.31
C GLU A 319 31.48 5.74 9.28
N LYS A 320 32.39 5.41 8.37
CA LYS A 320 32.18 4.35 7.40
C LYS A 320 32.52 3.02 8.06
N TYR A 321 31.52 2.15 8.17
CA TYR A 321 31.70 0.77 8.57
C TYR A 321 31.30 -0.13 7.40
N GLU A 322 32.27 -0.84 6.84
CA GLU A 322 32.02 -1.90 5.88
C GLU A 322 32.11 -3.23 6.65
N PRO A 323 31.02 -4.01 6.74
CA PRO A 323 31.08 -5.31 7.37
C PRO A 323 32.06 -6.18 6.58
N SER A 324 33.14 -6.62 7.24
CA SER A 324 34.05 -7.57 6.64
C SER A 324 33.29 -8.85 6.27
N GLN A 325 33.55 -9.36 5.06
CA GLN A 325 32.85 -10.49 4.41
C GLN A 325 32.75 -11.78 5.26
N LEU A 326 33.47 -11.86 6.39
CA LEU A 326 33.47 -12.98 7.33
C LEU A 326 32.30 -12.95 8.34
N SER A 327 31.48 -11.90 8.37
CA SER A 327 30.38 -11.74 9.33
C SER A 327 28.98 -12.03 8.76
N LEU A 328 28.86 -12.29 7.45
CA LEU A 328 27.57 -12.52 6.78
C LEU A 328 26.89 -13.86 7.12
N GLY A 329 27.52 -14.71 7.94
CA GLY A 329 27.06 -16.08 8.21
C GLY A 329 26.30 -16.31 9.51
N PHE A 330 26.13 -15.30 10.38
CA PHE A 330 25.46 -15.50 11.68
C PHE A 330 24.24 -14.61 11.83
N SER A 331 23.14 -15.02 11.20
CA SER A 331 21.79 -14.60 11.60
C SER A 331 20.87 -15.81 11.63
N SER A 332 20.70 -16.37 12.83
CA SER A 332 19.47 -16.94 13.41
C SER A 332 19.78 -18.12 14.33
N SER A 333 19.78 -17.88 15.64
CA SER A 333 19.29 -18.86 16.62
C SER A 333 19.19 -18.21 18.00
N SER A 334 18.00 -18.35 18.58
CA SER A 334 17.66 -18.60 19.98
C SER A 334 18.54 -18.06 21.12
N LEU A 335 17.80 -17.46 22.06
CA LEU A 335 18.04 -17.25 23.49
C LEU A 335 19.06 -18.19 24.16
N GLU A 336 19.73 -17.61 25.16
CA GLU A 336 20.61 -18.23 26.15
C GLU A 336 22.03 -18.51 25.65
N ASP A 337 22.88 -17.47 25.74
CA ASP A 337 24.25 -17.58 26.24
C ASP A 337 24.78 -16.15 26.50
N GLU A 338 24.95 -15.80 27.78
CA GLU A 338 25.77 -14.66 28.21
C GLU A 338 27.26 -15.01 28.03
N GLU A 339 27.67 -15.31 26.81
CA GLU A 339 29.08 -15.30 26.44
C GLU A 339 29.39 -13.96 25.79
N THR A 340 30.35 -13.24 26.38
CA THR A 340 30.85 -11.94 25.93
C THR A 340 31.20 -11.96 24.44
N TYR A 341 30.24 -11.62 23.59
CA TYR A 341 30.49 -11.19 22.23
C TYR A 341 31.44 -10.00 22.32
N ILE A 342 32.72 -10.21 21.99
CA ILE A 342 33.68 -9.13 21.86
C ILE A 342 33.18 -8.29 20.70
N VAL A 343 32.43 -7.23 21.01
CA VAL A 343 31.98 -6.25 20.02
C VAL A 343 33.23 -5.73 19.33
N PRO A 344 33.38 -5.95 18.00
CA PRO A 344 34.52 -5.46 17.24
C PRO A 344 34.76 -3.99 17.55
N GLU A 345 36.02 -3.59 17.76
CA GLU A 345 36.36 -2.21 18.12
C GLU A 345 35.82 -1.18 17.13
N ALA A 346 35.65 -1.59 15.86
CA ALA A 346 35.01 -0.81 14.81
C ALA A 346 33.53 -0.50 15.11
N LEU A 347 32.76 -1.44 15.66
CA LEU A 347 31.37 -1.21 16.06
C LEU A 347 31.26 -0.34 17.32
N LYS A 348 32.29 -0.33 18.19
CA LYS A 348 32.34 0.58 19.36
C LYS A 348 32.55 2.04 18.96
N ARG A 349 32.97 2.31 17.72
CA ARG A 349 33.07 3.68 17.20
C ARG A 349 31.70 4.24 16.81
N LEU A 350 30.78 3.38 16.37
CA LEU A 350 29.42 3.73 16.00
C LEU A 350 28.57 4.13 17.21
N ALA A 351 27.64 5.05 17.01
CA ALA A 351 26.68 5.43 18.06
C ALA A 351 25.57 4.40 18.17
N LEU A 352 25.26 3.96 19.39
CA LEU A 352 24.13 3.05 19.65
C LEU A 352 22.88 3.89 19.93
N ILE A 353 21.84 3.67 19.14
CA ILE A 353 20.54 4.31 19.30
C ILE A 353 19.53 3.22 19.66
N ASN A 354 18.81 3.44 20.77
CA ASN A 354 17.70 2.61 21.18
C ASN A 354 16.41 3.42 21.08
N ILE A 355 15.47 2.97 20.26
CA ILE A 355 14.16 3.59 20.09
C ILE A 355 13.12 2.68 20.73
N LYS A 356 12.41 3.17 21.74
CA LYS A 356 11.24 2.49 22.31
C LYS A 356 10.06 2.70 21.35
N LEU A 357 9.37 1.63 21.02
CA LEU A 357 8.20 1.68 20.15
C LEU A 357 7.04 2.40 20.87
N PRO A 358 6.37 3.36 20.20
CA PRO A 358 5.18 4.00 20.74
C PRO A 358 4.06 2.99 21.04
N GLU A 359 3.48 3.09 22.23
CA GLU A 359 2.44 2.16 22.74
C GLU A 359 1.06 2.38 22.10
N ASN A 360 0.86 3.51 21.42
CA ASN A 360 -0.36 3.84 20.69
C ASN A 360 -0.45 3.19 19.30
N LEU A 361 0.54 2.39 18.91
CA LEU A 361 0.66 1.76 17.61
C LEU A 361 0.65 0.24 17.70
N LEU A 362 0.10 -0.39 16.66
CA LEU A 362 0.17 -1.83 16.48
C LEU A 362 1.33 -2.18 15.56
N TRP A 363 2.23 -3.00 16.10
CA TRP A 363 3.40 -3.49 15.38
C TRP A 363 3.18 -4.96 15.03
N PHE A 364 2.98 -5.21 13.74
CA PHE A 364 2.75 -6.55 13.19
C PHE A 364 4.03 -7.25 12.72
N GLU A 365 5.08 -6.47 12.50
CA GLU A 365 6.40 -6.91 12.07
C GLU A 365 7.44 -6.10 12.82
N ASN A 366 8.63 -6.67 12.95
CA ASN A 366 9.75 -5.96 13.54
C ASN A 366 10.12 -4.81 12.60
N PRO A 367 10.01 -3.55 13.05
CA PRO A 367 10.27 -2.41 12.18
C PRO A 367 11.74 -2.33 11.80
N LYS A 368 11.98 -1.95 10.55
CA LYS A 368 13.32 -1.74 10.02
C LYS A 368 13.72 -0.28 10.25
N PRO A 369 14.76 0.01 11.04
CA PRO A 369 15.26 1.38 11.17
C PRO A 369 15.85 1.85 9.84
N VAL A 370 15.47 3.05 9.42
CA VAL A 370 15.95 3.71 8.20
C VAL A 370 16.42 5.12 8.53
N ILE A 371 17.36 5.65 7.75
CA ILE A 371 17.86 7.02 7.85
C ILE A 371 17.47 7.82 6.61
N TRP A 372 17.11 9.09 6.80
CA TRP A 372 16.78 9.98 5.70
C TRP A 372 18.05 10.53 5.04
N ASN A 373 18.13 10.43 3.72
CA ASN A 373 19.20 11.04 2.93
C ASN A 373 18.68 12.27 2.19
N GLU A 374 19.04 13.46 2.68
CA GLU A 374 18.59 14.74 2.12
C GLU A 374 19.05 14.95 0.66
N ASN A 375 20.23 14.46 0.27
CA ASN A 375 20.78 14.68 -1.07
C ASN A 375 19.99 13.90 -2.13
N ARG A 376 19.62 12.66 -1.81
CA ARG A 376 18.85 11.77 -2.69
C ARG A 376 17.34 11.89 -2.49
N LYS A 377 16.90 12.52 -1.39
CA LYS A 377 15.51 12.59 -0.92
C LYS A 377 14.85 11.21 -0.83
N ILE A 378 15.55 10.25 -0.23
CA ILE A 378 15.08 8.89 -0.03
C ILE A 378 15.41 8.41 1.39
N TRP A 379 14.65 7.43 1.86
CA TRP A 379 14.96 6.67 3.07
C TRP A 379 15.91 5.54 2.69
N THR A 380 17.02 5.41 3.40
CA THR A 380 18.01 4.35 3.16
C THR A 380 18.31 3.58 4.44
N THR A 381 18.82 2.37 4.28
CA THR A 381 19.40 1.58 5.40
C THR A 381 20.92 1.71 5.45
N ASP A 382 21.49 2.64 4.69
CA ASP A 382 22.92 2.90 4.69
C ASP A 382 23.38 3.38 6.07
N TYR A 383 24.58 2.99 6.48
CA TYR A 383 25.20 3.36 7.76
C TYR A 383 24.47 2.85 9.01
N ILE A 384 23.45 2.00 8.88
CA ILE A 384 22.75 1.33 9.97
C ILE A 384 23.23 -0.12 10.07
N HIS A 385 23.68 -0.52 11.25
CA HIS A 385 24.29 -1.83 11.52
C HIS A 385 23.80 -2.41 12.86
N ASP A 386 24.00 -3.72 13.07
CA ASP A 386 23.71 -4.42 14.34
C ASP A 386 22.29 -4.15 14.87
N ILE A 387 21.28 -4.36 14.02
CA ILE A 387 19.87 -4.15 14.39
C ILE A 387 19.43 -5.29 15.33
N ARG A 388 19.03 -4.93 16.54
CA ARG A 388 18.51 -5.84 17.55
C ARG A 388 17.12 -5.39 17.96
N PHE A 389 16.20 -6.34 18.07
CA PHE A 389 14.85 -6.08 18.54
C PHE A 389 14.62 -6.77 19.88
N ASN A 390 14.25 -5.99 20.89
CA ASN A 390 13.87 -6.50 22.20
C ASN A 390 12.34 -6.53 22.31
N GLU A 391 11.74 -7.70 22.12
CA GLU A 391 10.29 -7.90 22.17
C GLU A 391 9.69 -7.56 23.55
N LYS A 392 10.40 -7.90 24.64
CA LYS A 392 9.90 -7.66 26.01
C LYS A 392 9.81 -6.17 26.35
N LYS A 393 10.79 -5.39 25.88
CA LYS A 393 10.84 -3.93 26.10
C LYS A 393 10.19 -3.13 24.97
N GLN A 394 9.76 -3.81 23.89
CA GLN A 394 9.32 -3.18 22.64
C GLN A 394 10.29 -2.09 22.18
N MET A 395 11.57 -2.45 22.04
CA MET A 395 12.65 -1.50 21.79
C MET A 395 13.54 -1.99 20.64
N VAL A 396 13.81 -1.11 19.69
CA VAL A 396 14.71 -1.34 18.56
C VAL A 396 16.04 -0.69 18.86
N SER A 397 17.10 -1.48 18.89
CA SER A 397 18.48 -1.04 19.11
C SER A 397 19.26 -1.18 17.82
N PHE A 398 19.94 -0.14 17.37
CA PHE A 398 20.79 -0.20 16.19
C PHE A 398 21.99 0.72 16.34
N ARG A 399 23.09 0.38 15.67
CA ARG A 399 24.29 1.21 15.61
C ARG A 399 24.29 2.02 14.32
N THR A 400 24.61 3.30 14.42
CA THR A 400 24.67 4.19 13.26
C THR A 400 26.05 4.83 13.11
N GLY A 401 26.53 4.90 11.86
CA GLY A 401 27.72 5.66 11.48
C GLY A 401 27.44 7.12 11.15
N ARG A 402 26.17 7.54 11.12
CA ARG A 402 25.77 8.91 10.82
C ARG A 402 24.60 9.35 11.71
N MET A 403 24.65 10.59 12.18
CA MET A 403 23.52 11.24 12.87
C MET A 403 22.57 11.87 11.86
N GLY A 404 21.26 11.83 12.13
CA GLY A 404 20.24 12.38 11.25
C GLY A 404 18.82 11.99 11.65
N SER A 405 17.92 12.09 10.69
CA SER A 405 16.51 11.69 10.86
C SER A 405 16.34 10.20 10.65
N PHE A 406 15.88 9.50 11.68
CA PHE A 406 15.56 8.09 11.65
C PHE A 406 14.05 7.87 11.55
N GLY A 407 13.66 6.82 10.83
CA GLY A 407 12.28 6.34 10.71
C GLY A 407 12.19 4.86 10.98
N LEU A 408 11.00 4.39 11.36
CA LEU A 408 10.69 2.98 11.54
C LEU A 408 9.86 2.49 10.36
N ALA A 409 10.49 1.78 9.43
CA ALA A 409 9.85 1.28 8.22
C ALA A 409 9.17 -0.07 8.45
N VAL A 410 7.90 -0.17 8.05
CA VAL A 410 7.08 -1.38 8.15
C VAL A 410 6.45 -1.69 6.80
N ASN A 411 6.24 -2.97 6.50
CA ASN A 411 5.55 -3.38 5.28
C ASN A 411 4.08 -2.93 5.30
N ARG A 412 3.67 -2.15 4.29
CA ARG A 412 2.30 -1.65 4.12
C ARG A 412 1.28 -2.78 3.92
N TYR A 413 1.73 -3.90 3.35
CA TYR A 413 0.85 -4.99 2.92
C TYR A 413 0.94 -6.22 3.82
N SER A 414 1.41 -6.07 5.06
CA SER A 414 1.57 -7.17 6.03
C SER A 414 0.25 -7.86 6.42
N ASN A 415 -0.89 -7.20 6.21
CA ASN A 415 -2.24 -7.73 6.44
C ASN A 415 -2.88 -8.35 5.19
N PHE A 416 -2.16 -8.39 4.06
CA PHE A 416 -2.65 -8.96 2.81
C PHE A 416 -1.92 -10.29 2.52
N PRO A 417 -2.60 -11.26 1.89
CA PRO A 417 -4.03 -11.28 1.54
C PRO A 417 -4.95 -11.48 2.77
N PHE A 418 -6.24 -11.19 2.58
CA PHE A 418 -7.29 -11.48 3.55
C PHE A 418 -7.58 -12.98 3.58
N GLN A 419 -7.77 -13.55 4.78
CA GLN A 419 -8.09 -14.97 4.95
C GLN A 419 -9.58 -15.25 4.81
N SER A 420 -10.40 -14.36 5.37
CA SER A 420 -11.85 -14.42 5.23
C SER A 420 -12.47 -13.06 5.46
N TRP A 421 -13.66 -12.85 4.90
CA TRP A 421 -14.47 -11.66 5.17
C TRP A 421 -15.95 -12.04 5.20
N GLU A 422 -16.73 -11.24 5.92
CA GLU A 422 -18.15 -11.47 6.13
C GLU A 422 -18.88 -10.12 6.20
N VAL A 423 -19.96 -9.99 5.43
CA VAL A 423 -20.92 -8.87 5.50
C VAL A 423 -22.24 -9.42 5.99
N ARG A 424 -22.75 -8.89 7.09
CA ARG A 424 -24.05 -9.30 7.64
C ARG A 424 -24.85 -8.09 8.13
N PRO A 425 -26.18 -8.09 8.01
CA PRO A 425 -27.01 -7.09 8.66
C PRO A 425 -26.85 -7.16 10.19
N GLU A 426 -27.05 -6.03 10.85
CA GLU A 426 -27.09 -5.94 12.30
C GLU A 426 -28.39 -6.57 12.81
N THR A 427 -28.28 -7.68 13.53
CA THR A 427 -29.41 -8.34 14.17
C THR A 427 -29.73 -7.64 15.51
N GLY A 428 -30.95 -7.13 15.67
CA GLY A 428 -31.49 -6.71 16.98
C GLY A 428 -31.48 -5.22 17.34
N SER A 429 -31.05 -4.31 16.45
CA SER A 429 -31.21 -2.85 16.63
C SER A 429 -32.34 -2.31 15.75
N ASN A 430 -33.13 -1.35 16.26
CA ASN A 430 -34.18 -0.68 15.48
C ASN A 430 -33.62 0.25 14.37
N GLU A 431 -32.30 0.43 14.32
CA GLU A 431 -31.61 1.45 13.51
C GLU A 431 -30.94 0.90 12.25
N GLY A 432 -31.11 -0.39 11.90
CA GLY A 432 -30.70 -0.92 10.59
C GLY A 432 -29.23 -0.69 10.22
N GLY A 433 -28.30 -1.31 10.96
CA GLY A 433 -26.86 -1.27 10.65
C GLY A 433 -26.37 -2.45 9.81
N VAL A 434 -25.15 -2.35 9.28
CA VAL A 434 -24.43 -3.47 8.62
C VAL A 434 -23.10 -3.70 9.33
N VAL A 435 -22.75 -4.97 9.57
CA VAL A 435 -21.48 -5.39 10.15
C VAL A 435 -20.60 -6.00 9.08
N LEU A 436 -19.40 -5.45 8.90
CA LEU A 436 -18.34 -5.99 8.05
C LEU A 436 -17.23 -6.55 8.94
N SER A 437 -17.00 -7.85 8.88
CA SER A 437 -15.91 -8.55 9.57
C SER A 437 -14.83 -8.92 8.55
N ILE A 438 -13.58 -8.57 8.85
CA ILE A 438 -12.42 -8.91 8.01
C ILE A 438 -11.41 -9.64 8.88
N THR A 439 -11.02 -10.82 8.42
CA THR A 439 -9.98 -11.65 9.03
C THR A 439 -8.75 -11.62 8.13
N THR A 440 -7.68 -11.04 8.62
CA THR A 440 -6.36 -11.04 7.97
C THR A 440 -5.47 -12.08 8.61
N ALA A 441 -4.27 -12.29 8.06
CA ALA A 441 -3.29 -13.20 8.64
C ALA A 441 -2.88 -12.85 10.08
N LYS A 442 -3.03 -11.59 10.51
CA LYS A 442 -2.54 -11.11 11.81
C LYS A 442 -3.62 -10.55 12.71
N ILE A 443 -4.70 -10.00 12.14
CA ILE A 443 -5.76 -9.32 12.90
C ILE A 443 -7.13 -9.69 12.39
N LEU A 444 -8.11 -9.62 13.29
CA LEU A 444 -9.52 -9.63 12.93
C LEU A 444 -10.13 -8.29 13.33
N VAL A 445 -10.75 -7.62 12.37
CA VAL A 445 -11.37 -6.30 12.56
C VAL A 445 -12.85 -6.38 12.17
N LYS A 446 -13.72 -5.91 13.06
CA LYS A 446 -15.15 -5.75 12.79
C LYS A 446 -15.54 -4.28 12.74
N PHE A 447 -16.13 -3.89 11.63
CA PHE A 447 -16.70 -2.57 11.41
C PHE A 447 -18.22 -2.63 11.48
N MET A 448 -18.83 -1.60 12.06
CA MET A 448 -20.26 -1.38 12.05
C MET A 448 -20.56 -0.09 11.31
N VAL A 449 -21.30 -0.22 10.22
CA VAL A 449 -21.74 0.87 9.36
C VAL A 449 -23.14 1.28 9.78
N ARG A 450 -23.33 2.57 10.08
CA ARG A 450 -24.65 3.18 10.31
C ARG A 450 -24.68 4.55 9.62
N ASP A 451 -25.62 4.75 8.70
CA ASP A 451 -25.77 5.96 7.90
C ASP A 451 -24.45 6.40 7.23
N GLU A 452 -23.99 7.62 7.52
CA GLU A 452 -22.73 8.21 7.04
C GLU A 452 -21.51 7.88 7.91
N HIS A 453 -21.68 7.05 8.95
CA HIS A 453 -20.66 6.80 9.96
C HIS A 453 -20.29 5.33 10.08
N LEU A 454 -19.03 5.12 10.47
CA LEU A 454 -18.39 3.84 10.65
C LEU A 454 -17.75 3.79 12.03
N ALA A 455 -18.03 2.73 12.78
CA ALA A 455 -17.37 2.44 14.05
C ALA A 455 -16.59 1.12 13.94
N MET A 456 -15.40 1.07 14.55
CA MET A 456 -14.74 -0.21 14.81
C MET A 456 -15.35 -0.81 16.07
N VAL A 457 -15.97 -1.98 15.98
CA VAL A 457 -16.64 -2.63 17.12
C VAL A 457 -15.71 -3.60 17.82
N GLN A 458 -14.84 -4.26 17.05
CA GLN A 458 -13.96 -5.28 17.60
C GLN A 458 -12.62 -5.30 16.86
N LEU A 459 -11.56 -5.36 17.63
CA LEU A 459 -10.20 -5.63 17.17
C LEU A 459 -9.66 -6.81 17.98
N GLN A 460 -9.37 -7.93 17.34
CA GLN A 460 -8.77 -9.11 17.97
C GLN A 460 -7.32 -9.28 17.48
N ASN A 461 -6.51 -9.96 18.29
CA ASN A 461 -5.07 -10.21 18.08
C ASN A 461 -4.18 -8.95 18.10
N ALA A 462 -4.66 -7.86 18.68
CA ALA A 462 -3.82 -6.71 19.00
C ALA A 462 -2.84 -7.07 20.14
N THR A 463 -1.53 -6.94 19.89
CA THR A 463 -0.48 -7.21 20.89
C THR A 463 -0.35 -6.11 21.94
N THR A 464 -0.89 -4.92 21.66
CA THR A 464 -0.85 -3.75 22.55
C THR A 464 -2.25 -3.21 22.83
N VAL A 465 -2.37 -2.38 23.88
CA VAL A 465 -3.60 -1.65 24.26
C VAL A 465 -3.94 -0.55 23.23
N ALA A 466 -3.12 -0.39 22.19
CA ALA A 466 -3.32 0.57 21.11
C ALA A 466 -4.71 0.45 20.48
N LEU A 467 -5.31 1.61 20.17
CA LEU A 467 -6.61 1.76 19.51
C LEU A 467 -7.84 1.29 20.31
N GLN A 468 -7.73 0.91 21.59
CA GLN A 468 -8.92 0.56 22.37
C GLN A 468 -9.87 1.75 22.58
N GLU A 469 -9.35 2.96 22.74
CA GLU A 469 -10.14 4.20 22.86
C GLU A 469 -10.96 4.52 21.60
N MET A 470 -10.58 3.95 20.46
CA MET A 470 -11.25 4.12 19.17
C MET A 470 -12.42 3.14 18.96
N ILE A 471 -12.52 2.10 19.80
CA ILE A 471 -13.54 1.07 19.67
C ILE A 471 -14.90 1.63 20.11
N GLY A 472 -15.93 1.44 19.28
CA GLY A 472 -17.29 1.90 19.52
C GLY A 472 -17.55 3.36 19.17
N VAL A 473 -16.54 4.11 18.70
CA VAL A 473 -16.70 5.51 18.31
C VAL A 473 -17.02 5.63 16.82
N TYR A 474 -18.11 6.32 16.50
CA TYR A 474 -18.55 6.55 15.12
C TYR A 474 -17.77 7.71 14.47
N HIS A 475 -17.19 7.43 13.31
CA HIS A 475 -16.44 8.40 12.51
C HIS A 475 -16.86 8.33 11.05
N ARG A 476 -16.64 9.42 10.29
CA ARG A 476 -16.75 9.34 8.83
C ARG A 476 -15.72 8.37 8.25
N PRO A 477 -16.03 7.65 7.15
CA PRO A 477 -15.13 6.65 6.56
C PRO A 477 -13.71 7.15 6.34
N ASP A 478 -13.53 8.32 5.73
CA ASP A 478 -12.21 8.90 5.46
C ASP A 478 -11.39 9.16 6.73
N ARG A 479 -12.05 9.60 7.80
CA ARG A 479 -11.40 9.86 9.08
C ARG A 479 -10.98 8.56 9.74
N LEU A 480 -11.83 7.54 9.70
CA LEU A 480 -11.50 6.23 10.28
C LEU A 480 -10.36 5.54 9.53
N ILE A 481 -10.34 5.59 8.19
CA ILE A 481 -9.23 5.07 7.37
C ILE A 481 -7.90 5.69 7.80
N ARG A 482 -7.87 7.00 8.03
CA ARG A 482 -6.66 7.71 8.49
C ARG A 482 -6.26 7.27 9.89
N LEU A 483 -7.21 7.14 10.81
CA LEU A 483 -6.93 6.73 12.18
C LEU A 483 -6.43 5.27 12.25
N LEU A 484 -6.97 4.38 11.41
CA LEU A 484 -6.46 3.01 11.24
C LEU A 484 -5.02 3.00 10.75
N ARG A 485 -4.72 3.76 9.69
CA ARG A 485 -3.36 3.88 9.13
C ARG A 485 -2.38 4.46 10.15
N ASN A 486 -2.78 5.52 10.84
CA ASN A 486 -2.00 6.13 11.91
C ASN A 486 -1.81 5.17 13.09
N GLY A 487 -2.73 4.23 13.32
CA GLY A 487 -2.62 3.16 14.31
C GLY A 487 -1.78 1.96 13.87
N GLY A 488 -1.25 1.96 12.66
CA GLY A 488 -0.47 0.86 12.07
C GLY A 488 -1.31 -0.22 11.36
N ILE A 489 -2.63 -0.08 11.31
CA ILE A 489 -3.52 -1.00 10.59
C ILE A 489 -3.73 -0.49 9.16
N ASN A 490 -3.17 -1.19 8.18
CA ASN A 490 -3.51 -0.99 6.78
C ASN A 490 -4.37 -2.14 6.26
N LEU A 491 -5.60 -1.81 5.85
CA LEU A 491 -6.54 -2.72 5.17
C LEU A 491 -6.92 -2.19 3.77
N PHE A 492 -6.30 -1.10 3.31
CA PHE A 492 -6.69 -0.39 2.11
C PHE A 492 -5.55 -0.42 1.09
N PRO A 493 -5.60 -1.32 0.09
CA PRO A 493 -4.54 -1.44 -0.90
C PRO A 493 -4.45 -0.19 -1.78
N ALA A 494 -3.23 0.17 -2.19
CA ALA A 494 -3.02 1.17 -3.23
C ALA A 494 -3.26 0.55 -4.63
N PRO A 495 -3.47 1.34 -5.69
CA PRO A 495 -3.68 0.81 -7.04
C PRO A 495 -2.53 -0.06 -7.56
N ASP A 496 -1.30 0.19 -7.09
CA ASP A 496 -0.09 -0.53 -7.41
C ASP A 496 0.25 -1.66 -6.42
N ALA A 497 -0.61 -1.91 -5.42
CA ALA A 497 -0.37 -2.87 -4.34
C ALA A 497 -0.14 -4.30 -4.84
N TYR A 498 -0.73 -4.69 -5.98
CA TYR A 498 -0.59 -6.04 -6.53
C TYR A 498 0.86 -6.46 -6.80
N HIS A 499 1.78 -5.50 -7.05
CA HIS A 499 3.20 -5.79 -7.25
C HIS A 499 3.94 -6.16 -5.95
N TYR A 500 3.39 -5.79 -4.80
CA TYR A 500 4.06 -5.86 -3.50
C TYR A 500 3.40 -6.86 -2.53
N VAL A 501 2.21 -7.35 -2.87
CA VAL A 501 1.53 -8.41 -2.14
C VAL A 501 2.09 -9.76 -2.59
N ASN A 502 2.45 -10.60 -1.61
CA ASN A 502 2.94 -11.94 -1.88
C ASN A 502 1.83 -12.77 -2.56
N GLY A 503 2.13 -13.30 -3.76
CA GLY A 503 1.19 -14.14 -4.51
C GLY A 503 1.09 -13.78 -6.00
N HIS A 504 1.56 -12.59 -6.43
CA HIS A 504 1.57 -12.13 -7.83
C HIS A 504 0.27 -12.45 -8.61
N ARG A 505 -0.87 -12.32 -7.94
CA ARG A 505 -2.16 -12.57 -8.58
C ARG A 505 -2.66 -11.26 -9.20
N PRO A 506 -3.13 -11.27 -10.45
CA PRO A 506 -3.78 -10.10 -11.02
C PRO A 506 -5.01 -9.77 -10.17
N PRO A 507 -5.22 -8.49 -9.81
CA PRO A 507 -6.44 -8.08 -9.13
C PRO A 507 -7.65 -8.40 -10.00
N LYS A 508 -8.81 -8.60 -9.36
CA LYS A 508 -10.06 -8.80 -10.10
C LYS A 508 -10.38 -7.54 -10.89
N GLN A 509 -11.15 -7.71 -11.96
CA GLN A 509 -11.54 -6.60 -12.82
C GLN A 509 -12.32 -5.55 -12.02
N ALA A 510 -11.75 -4.33 -11.93
CA ALA A 510 -12.25 -3.28 -11.04
C ALA A 510 -13.71 -2.89 -11.30
N VAL A 511 -14.15 -2.93 -12.56
CA VAL A 511 -15.52 -2.57 -12.96
C VAL A 511 -16.54 -3.59 -12.43
N THR A 512 -16.28 -4.89 -12.65
CA THR A 512 -17.10 -6.00 -12.16
C THR A 512 -17.13 -6.02 -10.63
N GLU A 513 -15.97 -5.82 -10.01
CA GLU A 513 -15.83 -5.74 -8.56
C GLU A 513 -16.68 -4.62 -7.96
N ARG A 514 -16.59 -3.41 -8.54
CA ARG A 514 -17.33 -2.22 -8.10
C ARG A 514 -18.84 -2.37 -8.29
N HIS A 515 -19.28 -2.97 -9.40
CA HIS A 515 -20.70 -3.25 -9.62
C HIS A 515 -21.22 -4.25 -8.58
N THR A 516 -20.49 -5.35 -8.37
CA THR A 516 -20.82 -6.38 -7.37
C THR A 516 -20.93 -5.77 -5.97
N TYR A 517 -20.02 -4.87 -5.59
CA TYR A 517 -20.10 -4.15 -4.31
C TYR A 517 -21.35 -3.26 -4.19
N ARG A 518 -21.79 -2.59 -5.26
CA ARG A 518 -23.05 -1.83 -5.24
C ARG A 518 -24.23 -2.77 -5.00
N CYS A 519 -24.23 -3.93 -5.63
CA CYS A 519 -25.31 -4.91 -5.49
C CYS A 519 -25.32 -5.56 -4.10
N MET A 520 -24.15 -5.92 -3.56
CA MET A 520 -24.01 -6.36 -2.16
C MET A 520 -24.48 -5.30 -1.18
N ALA A 521 -24.14 -4.03 -1.42
CA ALA A 521 -24.55 -2.94 -0.55
C ALA A 521 -26.09 -2.76 -0.56
N ALA A 522 -26.74 -2.90 -1.71
CA ALA A 522 -28.20 -2.87 -1.83
C ALA A 522 -28.88 -4.07 -1.13
N LEU A 523 -28.22 -5.23 -1.12
CA LEU A 523 -28.73 -6.47 -0.52
C LEU A 523 -28.31 -6.67 0.96
N SER A 524 -27.47 -5.78 1.50
CA SER A 524 -26.86 -5.92 2.83
C SER A 524 -27.86 -6.00 3.99
N GLY A 525 -29.09 -5.51 3.79
CA GLY A 525 -30.17 -5.61 4.78
C GLY A 525 -30.89 -6.96 4.81
N THR A 526 -30.80 -7.77 3.75
CA THR A 526 -31.54 -9.04 3.60
C THR A 526 -30.63 -10.26 3.46
N HIS A 527 -29.41 -10.06 2.99
CA HIS A 527 -28.45 -11.12 2.70
C HIS A 527 -27.18 -10.99 3.53
N GLN A 528 -26.60 -12.13 3.87
CA GLN A 528 -25.27 -12.31 4.42
C GLN A 528 -24.33 -12.81 3.32
N PHE A 529 -23.15 -12.21 3.23
CA PHE A 529 -22.13 -12.55 2.25
C PHE A 529 -20.86 -12.98 2.96
N THR A 530 -20.21 -14.03 2.45
CA THR A 530 -18.93 -14.52 2.99
C THR A 530 -17.95 -14.87 1.88
N SER A 531 -16.66 -14.75 2.18
CA SER A 531 -15.57 -15.17 1.28
C SER A 531 -15.67 -16.66 0.94
N SER A 532 -15.39 -17.00 -0.32
CA SER A 532 -15.25 -18.39 -0.78
C SER A 532 -13.78 -18.72 -1.03
N ARG A 533 -13.34 -19.93 -0.67
CA ARG A 533 -11.96 -20.38 -0.95
C ARG A 533 -11.68 -20.52 -2.44
N TRP A 534 -12.73 -20.68 -3.25
CA TRP A 534 -12.60 -20.91 -4.69
C TRP A 534 -12.21 -19.64 -5.46
N ASN A 535 -12.50 -18.45 -4.92
CA ASN A 535 -12.18 -17.16 -5.55
C ASN A 535 -10.71 -17.03 -5.95
N VAL A 536 -9.83 -17.64 -5.15
CA VAL A 536 -8.38 -17.67 -5.32
C VAL A 536 -7.93 -18.33 -6.63
N ASN A 537 -8.63 -19.36 -7.10
CA ASN A 537 -8.23 -20.16 -8.26
C ASN A 537 -8.92 -19.72 -9.56
N VAL A 538 -9.76 -18.70 -9.48
CA VAL A 538 -10.63 -18.25 -10.56
C VAL A 538 -10.01 -17.05 -11.28
N ALA A 539 -10.25 -16.95 -12.60
CA ALA A 539 -9.72 -15.89 -13.46
C ALA A 539 -10.11 -14.46 -12.99
N ALA A 540 -9.41 -13.44 -13.48
CA ALA A 540 -9.53 -12.07 -12.99
C ALA A 540 -10.89 -11.42 -13.30
N ASP A 541 -11.58 -11.88 -14.33
CA ASP A 541 -12.91 -11.47 -14.77
C ASP A 541 -14.04 -12.05 -13.89
N GLN A 542 -13.78 -13.16 -13.22
CA GLN A 542 -14.75 -13.93 -12.44
C GLN A 542 -14.55 -13.74 -10.94
N ILE A 543 -15.65 -13.54 -10.22
CA ILE A 543 -15.68 -13.36 -8.76
C ILE A 543 -16.54 -14.46 -8.15
N VAL A 544 -16.03 -15.17 -7.16
CA VAL A 544 -16.77 -16.24 -6.46
C VAL A 544 -16.88 -15.92 -4.96
N PHE A 545 -18.10 -15.99 -4.42
CA PHE A 545 -18.36 -15.80 -3.00
C PHE A 545 -19.61 -16.55 -2.58
N GLN A 546 -19.87 -16.61 -1.27
CA GLN A 546 -21.07 -17.26 -0.76
C GLN A 546 -22.11 -16.23 -0.34
N MET A 547 -23.38 -16.57 -0.57
CA MET A 547 -24.54 -15.76 -0.23
C MET A 547 -25.55 -16.59 0.56
N LYS A 548 -26.11 -16.01 1.62
CA LYS A 548 -27.19 -16.57 2.41
C LYS A 548 -28.27 -15.52 2.62
N GLU A 549 -29.53 -15.88 2.42
CA GLU A 549 -30.69 -15.03 2.77
C GLU A 549 -31.00 -15.21 4.27
N ILE A 550 -31.18 -14.10 4.98
CA ILE A 550 -31.58 -14.12 6.40
C ILE A 550 -33.11 -13.98 6.48
N PRO A 551 -33.83 -14.97 7.04
CA PRO A 551 -35.27 -14.88 7.19
C PRO A 551 -35.68 -13.81 8.22
N VAL A 552 -36.82 -13.16 7.99
CA VAL A 552 -37.37 -12.07 8.84
C VAL A 552 -37.51 -12.48 10.32
N ASP A 553 -37.74 -13.76 10.59
CA ASP A 553 -37.90 -14.31 11.94
C ASP A 553 -36.59 -14.30 12.75
N GLU A 554 -35.43 -14.41 12.09
CA GLU A 554 -34.10 -14.31 12.73
C GLU A 554 -33.71 -12.85 13.02
N LEU A 555 -34.27 -11.87 12.30
CA LEU A 555 -34.05 -10.44 12.58
C LEU A 555 -34.81 -9.94 13.82
N SER A 556 -35.90 -10.62 14.20
CA SER A 556 -36.88 -10.14 15.19
C SER A 556 -36.93 -10.93 16.51
N ASN A 557 -36.49 -12.19 16.55
CA ASN A 557 -36.64 -13.04 17.75
C ASN A 557 -35.47 -12.91 18.75
N LYS A 558 -35.82 -12.44 19.95
CA LYS A 558 -34.90 -12.04 21.03
C LYS A 558 -34.52 -13.11 22.06
N ASN A 559 -35.13 -14.29 22.15
CA ASN A 559 -35.29 -14.88 23.49
C ASN A 559 -35.12 -16.39 23.73
N ASP A 560 -34.41 -17.16 22.90
CA ASP A 560 -34.10 -18.56 23.27
C ASP A 560 -32.62 -18.91 23.12
N ASN A 561 -31.92 -18.92 24.26
CA ASN A 561 -30.58 -19.50 24.41
C ASN A 561 -30.56 -21.04 24.25
N ASN A 562 -31.61 -21.65 23.69
CA ASN A 562 -31.75 -23.10 23.44
C ASN A 562 -32.70 -23.39 22.24
N ALA A 563 -32.68 -22.58 21.18
CA ALA A 563 -33.25 -22.99 19.89
C ALA A 563 -32.12 -23.58 19.04
N GLY A 564 -32.21 -24.89 18.81
CA GLY A 564 -31.16 -25.68 18.19
C GLY A 564 -30.66 -25.14 16.85
N ALA A 565 -29.35 -25.33 16.65
CA ALA A 565 -28.80 -25.56 15.33
C ALA A 565 -29.74 -26.42 14.47
N ASN A 566 -29.89 -26.05 13.20
CA ASN A 566 -30.57 -26.79 12.12
C ASN A 566 -32.00 -26.33 11.77
N VAL A 567 -32.20 -25.11 11.27
CA VAL A 567 -32.82 -24.85 9.94
C VAL A 567 -32.32 -23.47 9.43
N GLY A 568 -31.02 -23.29 9.32
CA GLY A 568 -30.48 -22.14 8.59
C GLY A 568 -30.51 -22.43 7.10
N THR A 569 -30.99 -21.49 6.28
CA THR A 569 -30.79 -21.54 4.82
C THR A 569 -29.31 -21.80 4.52
N PRO A 570 -28.95 -22.85 3.76
CA PRO A 570 -27.56 -23.16 3.48
C PRO A 570 -26.95 -22.03 2.64
N TYR A 571 -25.66 -21.76 2.88
CA TYR A 571 -24.89 -20.87 2.03
C TYR A 571 -24.90 -21.39 0.59
N LYS A 572 -25.19 -20.51 -0.36
CA LYS A 572 -25.12 -20.82 -1.78
C LYS A 572 -23.91 -20.12 -2.38
N THR A 573 -23.15 -20.82 -3.20
CA THR A 573 -21.98 -20.25 -3.88
C THR A 573 -22.44 -19.53 -5.15
N VAL A 574 -22.06 -18.26 -5.28
CA VAL A 574 -22.40 -17.40 -6.41
C VAL A 574 -21.12 -17.08 -7.17
N MET A 575 -21.19 -17.14 -8.50
CA MET A 575 -20.17 -16.65 -9.41
C MET A 575 -20.71 -15.43 -10.15
N VAL A 576 -19.92 -14.37 -10.22
CA VAL A 576 -20.25 -13.15 -10.95
C VAL A 576 -19.19 -12.92 -12.01
N THR A 577 -19.63 -12.84 -13.26
CA THR A 577 -18.85 -12.35 -14.40
C THR A 577 -19.34 -10.95 -14.77
N PRO A 578 -18.65 -10.22 -15.67
CA PRO A 578 -19.15 -8.93 -16.14
C PRO A 578 -20.47 -9.07 -16.94
N GLU A 579 -20.79 -10.26 -17.46
CA GLU A 579 -22.00 -10.55 -18.25
C GLU A 579 -23.19 -11.04 -17.41
N ARG A 580 -22.92 -11.83 -16.37
CA ARG A 580 -23.96 -12.55 -15.62
C ARG A 580 -23.53 -12.90 -14.20
N ALA A 581 -24.51 -13.03 -13.32
CA ALA A 581 -24.35 -13.70 -12.03
C ALA A 581 -25.02 -15.07 -12.09
N VAL A 582 -24.40 -16.12 -11.53
CA VAL A 582 -24.96 -17.49 -11.54
C VAL A 582 -24.73 -18.21 -10.20
N LEU A 583 -25.68 -19.06 -9.82
CA LEU A 583 -25.53 -19.98 -8.69
C LEU A 583 -24.78 -21.25 -9.12
N LEU A 584 -23.70 -21.55 -8.43
CA LEU A 584 -22.93 -22.78 -8.62
C LEU A 584 -23.50 -23.92 -7.78
N LYS A 585 -23.47 -25.14 -8.30
CA LYS A 585 -23.81 -26.35 -7.51
C LYS A 585 -22.74 -26.73 -6.48
N CYS A 586 -21.62 -26.01 -6.44
CA CYS A 586 -20.52 -26.29 -5.53
C CYS A 586 -20.76 -25.76 -4.13
N ASN A 587 -20.38 -26.56 -3.15
CA ASN A 587 -20.29 -26.18 -1.74
C ASN A 587 -18.80 -26.02 -1.35
N GLU A 588 -18.50 -25.35 -0.24
CA GLU A 588 -17.12 -25.22 0.25
C GLU A 588 -16.47 -26.56 0.63
N ASP A 589 -17.27 -27.60 0.86
CA ASP A 589 -16.75 -28.95 1.19
C ASP A 589 -16.43 -29.80 -0.04
N SER A 590 -16.72 -29.32 -1.27
CA SER A 590 -16.48 -30.11 -2.49
C SER A 590 -14.98 -30.28 -2.75
N LYS A 591 -14.57 -31.48 -3.20
CA LYS A 591 -13.13 -31.75 -3.47
C LYS A 591 -12.59 -30.99 -4.69
N ALA A 592 -13.46 -30.61 -5.61
CA ALA A 592 -13.13 -29.89 -6.84
C ALA A 592 -14.10 -28.74 -7.09
N PHE A 593 -13.62 -27.72 -7.80
CA PHE A 593 -14.43 -26.64 -8.33
C PHE A 593 -15.21 -27.16 -9.55
N SER A 594 -16.51 -26.93 -9.58
CA SER A 594 -17.38 -27.24 -10.72
C SER A 594 -18.15 -25.98 -11.09
N GLU A 595 -18.04 -25.60 -12.37
CA GLU A 595 -18.73 -24.46 -12.98
C GLU A 595 -20.16 -24.81 -13.41
N GLU A 596 -20.68 -25.98 -12.99
CA GLU A 596 -22.04 -26.35 -13.31
C GLU A 596 -23.07 -25.40 -12.67
N TYR A 597 -23.85 -24.76 -13.54
CA TYR A 597 -24.91 -23.84 -13.18
C TYR A 597 -26.11 -24.57 -12.55
N GLN A 598 -26.62 -24.04 -11.45
CA GLN A 598 -27.84 -24.54 -10.81
C GLN A 598 -29.10 -23.85 -11.37
N SER A 599 -29.00 -22.59 -11.77
CA SER A 599 -30.09 -21.80 -12.35
C SER A 599 -30.00 -21.76 -13.88
N THR A 600 -31.11 -22.03 -14.56
CA THR A 600 -31.21 -22.00 -16.02
C THR A 600 -31.59 -20.63 -16.58
N SER A 601 -32.04 -19.69 -15.74
CA SER A 601 -32.41 -18.33 -16.15
C SER A 601 -31.17 -17.46 -16.30
N PHE A 602 -31.16 -16.63 -17.35
CA PHE A 602 -30.13 -15.61 -17.54
C PHE A 602 -30.35 -14.46 -16.55
N THR A 603 -29.43 -14.30 -15.61
CA THR A 603 -29.43 -13.24 -14.61
C THR A 603 -28.26 -12.29 -14.87
N PRO A 604 -28.51 -11.05 -15.32
CA PRO A 604 -27.45 -10.13 -15.73
C PRO A 604 -26.59 -9.62 -14.57
N ASP A 605 -27.13 -9.63 -13.34
CA ASP A 605 -26.44 -9.10 -12.17
C ASP A 605 -26.92 -9.80 -10.89
N LEU A 606 -26.09 -9.72 -9.84
CA LEU A 606 -26.32 -10.26 -8.50
C LEU A 606 -27.66 -9.80 -7.92
N PHE A 607 -28.05 -8.54 -8.15
CA PHE A 607 -29.32 -8.04 -7.63
C PHE A 607 -30.50 -8.79 -8.26
N THR A 608 -30.47 -9.03 -9.57
CA THR A 608 -31.51 -9.78 -10.28
C THR A 608 -31.52 -11.25 -9.85
N LEU A 609 -30.35 -11.85 -9.67
CA LEU A 609 -30.22 -13.20 -9.13
C LEU A 609 -30.81 -13.30 -7.72
N ALA A 610 -30.52 -12.33 -6.84
CA ALA A 610 -31.09 -12.30 -5.51
C ALA A 610 -32.61 -12.12 -5.55
N LYS A 611 -33.15 -11.34 -6.49
CA LYS A 611 -34.60 -11.20 -6.70
C LYS A 611 -35.27 -12.49 -7.11
N ASP A 612 -34.66 -13.26 -8.00
CA ASP A 612 -35.20 -14.54 -8.46
C ASP A 612 -35.16 -15.61 -7.35
N VAL A 613 -34.23 -15.47 -6.41
CA VAL A 613 -34.06 -16.38 -5.27
C VAL A 613 -34.90 -15.97 -4.05
N THR A 614 -35.22 -14.69 -3.88
CA THR A 614 -35.92 -14.15 -2.69
C THR A 614 -37.43 -14.30 -2.74
N SER A 615 -38.05 -14.48 -1.57
CA SER A 615 -39.50 -14.48 -1.41
C SER A 615 -40.11 -13.07 -1.48
N THR A 616 -41.30 -12.95 -2.11
CA THR A 616 -41.99 -11.70 -2.52
C THR A 616 -42.26 -10.67 -1.41
N ASN A 617 -42.18 -11.04 -0.13
CA ASN A 617 -42.59 -10.18 0.99
C ASN A 617 -41.47 -9.27 1.54
N GLN A 618 -40.19 -9.52 1.24
CA GLN A 618 -39.08 -8.74 1.81
C GLN A 618 -38.67 -7.50 0.98
N MET A 619 -39.01 -7.45 -0.32
CA MET A 619 -38.67 -6.31 -1.20
C MET A 619 -39.36 -4.99 -0.84
N GLN A 620 -40.41 -5.03 -0.01
CA GLN A 620 -41.08 -3.83 0.49
C GLN A 620 -40.35 -3.22 1.70
N MET A 621 -39.61 -4.02 2.48
CA MET A 621 -38.83 -3.56 3.63
C MET A 621 -37.52 -2.88 3.22
N SER A 622 -36.95 -3.23 2.07
CA SER A 622 -35.71 -2.61 1.54
C SER A 622 -35.87 -1.15 1.07
N LYS A 623 -37.10 -0.60 1.13
CA LYS A 623 -37.39 0.80 0.79
C LYS A 623 -37.14 1.78 1.95
N ILE A 624 -36.85 1.29 3.16
CA ILE A 624 -36.74 2.13 4.36
C ILE A 624 -35.26 2.56 4.53
N ASP A 625 -34.97 3.85 4.32
CA ASP A 625 -33.79 4.64 4.77
C ASP A 625 -32.35 4.09 4.60
N ILE A 626 -32.10 3.05 3.81
CA ILE A 626 -30.76 2.43 3.67
C ILE A 626 -29.84 3.18 2.66
N SER A 627 -30.27 4.25 1.99
CA SER A 627 -29.47 4.86 0.91
C SER A 627 -28.09 5.33 1.36
N LYS A 628 -28.00 5.96 2.54
CA LYS A 628 -26.73 6.48 3.07
C LYS A 628 -25.80 5.35 3.54
N THR A 629 -26.36 4.36 4.23
CA THR A 629 -25.63 3.16 4.69
C THR A 629 -25.11 2.34 3.50
N MET A 630 -25.88 2.27 2.42
CA MET A 630 -25.47 1.63 1.16
C MET A 630 -24.25 2.34 0.56
N GLU A 631 -24.28 3.67 0.46
CA GLU A 631 -23.17 4.46 -0.08
C GLU A 631 -21.89 4.33 0.76
N THR A 632 -22.00 4.35 2.09
CA THR A 632 -20.83 4.19 2.97
C THR A 632 -20.27 2.78 2.96
N LEU A 633 -21.12 1.75 2.93
CA LEU A 633 -20.68 0.37 2.80
C LEU A 633 -20.02 0.13 1.44
N PHE A 634 -20.60 0.64 0.36
CA PHE A 634 -20.00 0.61 -0.97
C PHE A 634 -18.63 1.29 -0.98
N TYR A 635 -18.52 2.50 -0.42
CA TYR A 635 -17.26 3.22 -0.31
C TYR A 635 -16.20 2.42 0.45
N LEU A 636 -16.59 1.78 1.56
CA LEU A 636 -15.68 0.97 2.36
C LEU A 636 -15.20 -0.27 1.60
N MET A 637 -16.11 -1.03 0.98
CA MET A 637 -15.77 -2.23 0.21
C MET A 637 -14.90 -1.90 -1.01
N ASP A 638 -15.22 -0.81 -1.74
CA ASP A 638 -14.41 -0.35 -2.88
C ASP A 638 -12.99 0.07 -2.47
N LYS A 639 -12.81 0.59 -1.25
CA LYS A 639 -11.47 0.93 -0.74
C LYS A 639 -10.69 -0.26 -0.21
N ILE A 640 -11.36 -1.30 0.29
CA ILE A 640 -10.72 -2.50 0.84
C ILE A 640 -10.37 -3.50 -0.28
N LYS A 641 -11.17 -3.53 -1.36
CA LYS A 641 -11.00 -4.45 -2.49
C LYS A 641 -10.98 -5.91 -2.03
N LEU A 642 -12.02 -6.29 -1.29
CA LEU A 642 -12.21 -7.62 -0.70
C LEU A 642 -11.92 -8.74 -1.70
N PHE A 643 -12.55 -8.73 -2.89
CA PHE A 643 -12.42 -9.80 -3.88
C PHE A 643 -11.05 -9.90 -4.54
N SER A 644 -10.38 -8.77 -4.75
CA SER A 644 -9.04 -8.75 -5.35
C SER A 644 -7.95 -9.28 -4.41
N TYR A 645 -8.19 -9.22 -3.10
CA TYR A 645 -7.20 -9.59 -2.08
C TYR A 645 -7.67 -10.68 -1.11
N SER A 646 -8.70 -11.46 -1.46
CA SER A 646 -9.21 -12.62 -0.68
C SER A 646 -9.12 -13.93 -1.43
#